data_AF-A0A4T0W9J6-F1
#
_entry.id   AF-A0A4T0W9J6-F1
#
_cell.length_a   1.000
_cell.length_b   1.000
_cell.length_c   1.000
_cell.angle_alpha   90.00
_cell.angle_beta   90.00
_cell.angle_gamma   90.00
#
_symmetry.space_group_name_H-M   'P 1'
#
loop_
_entity.id
_entity.type
_entity.pdbx_description
1 polymer ?
#
loop_
_entity_poly.entity_id
_entity_poly.type
_entity_poly.pdbx_seq_one_letter_code
_entity_poly.pdbx_strand_id
1 'polypeptide(L)'
;MSRQTFGLNPDNLPQDPFYPQENPRGPSFLDTAGCLCALQATPAGGAPEPAWHCVGDQSVGVYTVRNGRWFKTLNGVGNADGPVYDDSNPPDTENPMRWLSGALRDSPGDAGLSVEDSACSGTNNTRYSTSFYEAAEQINAGQYPLSGAPCLRVGAVPIEIQPLQSWQDDGCRPGFLCENNTVNSLPQYCPPLGNCQQARLAGFTCTFEGKNIGMGPFEPVICQAGQYCPTEENGKVSRVCPAGSYCQPGAATPTPCLTGSRCPEGSSYELFLIPIIILIIVDVLLVMGMIVYKVRRRFQDRQANKAAAAPARPPLAHRGMSSVRAQVTGYRAISNDTDREMLPTGATYTPRRTDSYGGGFLAALDLGNSQSSVNARPTSEQLNPQLMAFVSSMRKATDVTNFGLSFSYADLSFQPKKSSKKILQNVTGSIDRGTLTAVMGGSGAGKSTFVNVLMGKTKNTGGTVAVNSSPDKLKRYKKVIGYVPQDDIVLPELTVYENIVHCAKIRLPQTWSRADIESHVESVIDCLELSHVRNSLVGSVARPVISGGQRKRVSIGMELAAAPMAIFLDEPTSGLDATAASSMMSTLKAVARLGITVIVIIHQPRTEIFDLFDNLILLGNGQTIYEGPQRQAQDYFEGMGFGFPAHSNHGDVVTDIITGNGRDYKRIGDISTDSLIANWSSHRLATANKERPASSIMSNTGMYAAIKHRGAPLWKQTWLCLRRAMLQQWRTKAAFLAEMGLAALAGFLLGLAEHSKKGILFVGTFNEPYSILSTAVDFKSAPELALLVAIAIGLVAGAPGVKSFSEELLMQRREAEAGHSRLAYFLAKVLAVLPRMLFACLHFTTLLFLLTVPIINWGLAFLVNFLYFYCIYGLASIISMVVRREDAPLFATMISLIVAILSGAAPPLAQVKDWHMEWLWRASPGTWLAEIYFGQLVSPFGYLYNVESAARGSGFHLDWTNAPKYVTFYHITDEAELWFGQSSKNKRELTLDEYRDELERVPDEEIYPKIPTDIELTIAPENIDCPVYIKRPGLNCYETMKGTPFVPKAVLDETLILEKIFKTQHLNIVEYYGCQTKRGRITCIVLKQYDYTLSQYIHQPAFQHLDKARFLEALDSAVAFIHSLGLAHNDTNPDNITIGEDGLLVLLDFGSCAPYGHKLQSLVTRGWYEKLFFTSEKEHDDFATD
;
A
#
# COMPACT_ATOMS: atom_id res chain seq x y z
N MET A 1 -23.24 53.17 10.51
CA MET A 1 -23.68 52.42 11.72
C MET A 1 -23.26 53.23 12.95
N SER A 2 -24.05 53.27 14.02
CA SER A 2 -23.84 54.17 15.17
C SER A 2 -22.68 53.74 16.07
N ARG A 3 -22.19 54.68 16.90
CA ARG A 3 -21.02 54.61 17.79
C ARG A 3 -20.86 53.36 18.68
N GLN A 4 -21.84 52.48 18.77
CA GLN A 4 -21.82 51.24 19.58
C GLN A 4 -21.42 49.98 18.82
N THR A 5 -21.38 49.99 17.48
CA THR A 5 -21.17 48.75 16.69
C THR A 5 -19.73 48.20 16.76
N PHE A 6 -18.77 49.01 17.24
CA PHE A 6 -17.35 48.64 17.36
C PHE A 6 -16.82 48.58 18.81
N GLY A 7 -17.65 48.89 19.82
CA GLY A 7 -17.23 48.80 21.23
C GLY A 7 -16.13 49.79 21.67
N LEU A 8 -15.94 50.90 20.96
CA LEU A 8 -14.86 51.86 21.19
C LEU A 8 -15.32 53.05 22.05
N ASN A 9 -14.65 53.30 23.18
CA ASN A 9 -14.74 54.55 23.94
C ASN A 9 -13.53 55.43 23.56
N PRO A 10 -13.70 56.68 23.10
CA PRO A 10 -12.58 57.57 22.73
C PRO A 10 -11.59 57.80 23.88
N ASP A 11 -12.03 57.73 25.14
CA ASP A 11 -11.14 57.87 26.31
C ASP A 11 -10.28 56.61 26.59
N ASN A 12 -10.53 55.50 25.89
CA ASN A 12 -9.86 54.20 26.05
C ASN A 12 -9.13 53.75 24.76
N LEU A 13 -8.90 54.65 23.80
CA LEU A 13 -8.03 54.36 22.67
C LEU A 13 -6.60 54.21 23.21
N PRO A 14 -5.90 53.09 22.94
CA PRO A 14 -4.50 52.97 23.33
C PRO A 14 -3.72 54.10 22.66
N GLN A 15 -2.90 54.83 23.45
CA GLN A 15 -1.92 55.73 22.87
C GLN A 15 -1.05 54.95 21.89
N ASP A 16 -0.82 55.53 20.72
CA ASP A 16 0.12 55.00 19.74
C ASP A 16 1.47 54.74 20.44
N PRO A 17 2.05 53.53 20.37
CA PRO A 17 3.35 53.24 20.97
C PRO A 17 4.48 54.12 20.40
N PHE A 18 4.26 54.76 19.24
CA PHE A 18 5.16 55.71 18.61
C PHE A 18 4.82 57.17 18.94
N TYR A 19 3.75 57.42 19.70
CA TYR A 19 3.49 58.74 20.26
C TYR A 19 4.51 59.00 21.37
N PRO A 20 5.37 60.01 21.22
CA PRO A 20 6.30 60.32 22.27
C PRO A 20 5.54 60.69 23.55
N GLN A 21 5.92 60.09 24.69
CA GLN A 21 5.22 60.30 25.98
C GLN A 21 5.20 61.77 26.42
N GLU A 22 6.18 62.54 25.96
CA GLU A 22 6.18 64.00 26.02
C GLU A 22 6.02 64.55 24.61
N ASN A 23 5.20 65.59 24.42
CA ASN A 23 5.10 66.26 23.13
C ASN A 23 6.51 66.76 22.71
N PRO A 24 6.97 66.47 21.49
CA PRO A 24 8.21 67.03 21.01
C PRO A 24 8.07 68.55 21.02
N ARG A 25 9.15 69.26 21.39
CA ARG A 25 9.18 70.71 21.31
C ARG A 25 9.21 71.09 19.83
N GLY A 26 8.03 71.30 19.25
CA GLY A 26 7.85 71.84 17.90
C GLY A 26 7.05 70.97 16.94
N PRO A 27 6.71 71.51 15.75
CA PRO A 27 6.13 70.75 14.67
C PRO A 27 7.00 69.53 14.33
N SER A 28 6.39 68.37 14.12
CA SER A 28 7.12 67.13 13.87
C SER A 28 6.40 66.30 12.82
N PHE A 29 7.12 65.78 11.85
CA PHE A 29 6.57 64.87 10.86
C PHE A 29 7.39 63.59 10.79
N LEU A 30 6.77 62.53 10.28
CA LEU A 30 7.46 61.29 9.94
C LEU A 30 7.91 61.38 8.48
N ASP A 31 9.18 61.12 8.22
CA ASP A 31 9.74 61.17 6.88
C ASP A 31 9.42 59.88 6.09
N THR A 32 9.59 59.90 4.76
CA THR A 32 9.41 58.74 3.86
C THR A 32 10.32 57.56 4.11
N ALA A 33 11.26 57.67 5.03
CA ALA A 33 12.16 56.60 5.44
C ALA A 33 12.03 56.25 6.93
N GLY A 34 10.94 56.66 7.59
CA GLY A 34 10.61 56.21 8.95
C GLY A 34 11.28 57.02 10.06
N CYS A 35 12.05 58.04 9.71
CA CYS A 35 12.64 58.96 10.66
C CYS A 35 11.60 59.93 11.22
N LEU A 36 11.51 60.07 12.53
CA LEU A 36 10.78 61.19 13.12
C LEU A 36 11.68 62.42 13.06
N CYS A 37 11.27 63.44 12.32
CA CYS A 37 12.00 64.69 12.26
C CYS A 37 11.15 65.80 12.89
N ALA A 38 11.76 66.56 13.80
CA ALA A 38 11.12 67.62 14.56
C ALA A 38 11.88 68.92 14.37
N LEU A 39 11.16 70.03 14.34
CA LEU A 39 11.75 71.35 14.28
C LEU A 39 12.34 71.68 15.66
N GLN A 40 13.66 71.70 15.77
CA GLN A 40 14.37 71.95 17.02
C GLN A 40 15.23 73.21 16.95
N ALA A 41 15.41 73.85 18.11
CA ALA A 41 16.43 74.88 18.28
C ALA A 41 17.82 74.23 18.19
N THR A 42 18.72 74.84 17.42
CA THR A 42 20.07 74.31 17.22
C THR A 42 20.89 74.31 18.53
N PRO A 43 21.65 73.25 18.88
CA PRO A 43 22.30 73.11 20.19
C PRO A 43 23.49 74.03 20.52
N ALA A 44 23.78 75.11 19.81
CA ALA A 44 24.98 75.93 20.05
C ALA A 44 24.75 77.45 20.06
N GLY A 45 24.95 78.06 21.23
CA GLY A 45 25.62 79.35 21.53
C GLY A 45 25.27 80.67 20.82
N GLY A 46 24.54 80.68 19.72
CA GLY A 46 24.05 81.85 18.98
C GLY A 46 22.52 81.87 18.93
N ALA A 47 21.94 82.92 18.32
CA ALA A 47 20.49 83.07 18.20
C ALA A 47 19.85 81.76 17.69
N PRO A 48 18.82 81.21 18.38
CA PRO A 48 18.28 79.89 18.07
C PRO A 48 17.55 79.93 16.72
N GLU A 49 18.24 79.60 15.64
CA GLU A 49 17.58 79.32 14.38
C GLU A 49 16.95 77.93 14.44
N PRO A 50 15.66 77.78 14.08
CA PRO A 50 14.99 76.50 14.04
C PRO A 50 15.47 75.69 12.82
N ALA A 51 15.90 74.46 13.05
CA ALA A 51 16.27 73.51 12.01
C ALA A 51 15.53 72.20 12.23
N TRP A 52 15.22 71.52 11.13
CA TRP A 52 14.61 70.20 11.19
C TRP A 52 15.70 69.19 11.56
N HIS A 53 15.47 68.47 12.65
CA HIS A 53 16.37 67.44 13.15
C HIS A 53 15.65 66.11 13.12
N CYS A 54 16.26 65.07 12.57
CA CYS A 54 15.74 63.72 12.72
C CYS A 54 16.13 63.19 14.10
N VAL A 55 15.13 63.10 14.97
CA VAL A 55 15.25 63.00 16.44
C VAL A 55 15.11 61.58 16.97
N GLY A 56 14.61 60.64 16.16
CA GLY A 56 14.24 59.31 16.64
C GLY A 56 14.66 58.17 15.73
N ASP A 57 15.25 57.16 16.37
CA ASP A 57 15.25 55.76 15.94
C ASP A 57 14.00 55.10 16.53
N GLN A 58 13.15 54.52 15.67
CA GLN A 58 11.89 53.89 16.06
C GLN A 58 12.07 52.74 17.05
N SER A 59 13.28 52.17 17.17
CA SER A 59 13.57 51.01 18.01
C SER A 59 14.04 51.35 19.44
N VAL A 60 14.49 52.58 19.71
CA VAL A 60 15.14 52.97 20.99
C VAL A 60 14.50 54.20 21.67
N GLY A 61 13.57 54.88 20.99
CA GLY A 61 12.82 56.03 21.52
C GLY A 61 13.27 57.39 20.98
N VAL A 62 12.37 58.37 21.06
CA VAL A 62 12.31 59.56 20.19
C VAL A 62 13.25 60.73 20.59
N TYR A 63 14.14 60.59 21.58
CA TYR A 63 14.74 61.79 22.21
C TYR A 63 16.25 61.80 22.47
N THR A 64 17.05 60.91 21.87
CA THR A 64 18.48 60.84 22.23
C THR A 64 19.47 60.62 21.08
N VAL A 65 19.22 61.16 19.88
CA VAL A 65 20.25 61.19 18.82
C VAL A 65 20.83 62.60 18.72
N ARG A 66 22.15 62.78 18.87
CA ARG A 66 22.86 64.07 18.71
C ARG A 66 23.65 64.20 17.41
N ASN A 67 23.81 63.10 16.67
CA ASN A 67 24.65 63.01 15.46
C ASN A 67 23.86 62.72 14.17
N GLY A 68 22.53 62.89 14.19
CA GLY A 68 21.64 62.54 13.08
C GLY A 68 21.66 63.54 11.92
N ARG A 69 20.81 63.30 10.91
CA ARG A 69 20.65 64.17 9.73
C ARG A 69 19.79 65.39 10.05
N TRP A 70 20.21 66.57 9.59
CA TRP A 70 19.55 67.86 9.81
C TRP A 70 19.17 68.53 8.48
N PHE A 71 18.15 69.37 8.50
CA PHE A 71 17.70 70.15 7.34
C PHE A 71 17.39 71.59 7.73
N LYS A 72 17.69 72.55 6.84
CA LYS A 72 17.29 73.96 7.04
C LYS A 72 15.79 74.10 6.84
N THR A 73 15.20 75.20 7.29
CA THR A 73 13.81 75.52 6.97
C THR A 73 13.72 76.29 5.65
N LEU A 74 12.77 75.96 4.78
CA LEU A 74 12.59 76.64 3.48
C LEU A 74 12.18 78.13 3.64
N ASN A 75 11.38 78.46 4.66
CA ASN A 75 10.88 79.83 4.87
C ASN A 75 11.67 80.64 5.92
N GLY A 76 12.72 80.07 6.53
CA GLY A 76 13.68 80.77 7.39
C GLY A 76 13.14 81.39 8.69
N VAL A 77 11.83 81.28 8.98
CA VAL A 77 11.19 81.86 10.17
C VAL A 77 10.16 80.86 10.70
N GLY A 78 10.35 80.37 11.92
CA GLY A 78 9.41 79.49 12.60
C GLY A 78 9.64 79.49 14.10
N ASN A 79 8.58 79.49 14.90
CA ASN A 79 8.73 79.22 16.32
C ASN A 79 8.98 77.71 16.49
N ALA A 80 9.92 77.33 17.35
CA ALA A 80 10.14 75.92 17.70
C ALA A 80 9.00 75.36 18.58
N ASP A 81 7.99 76.18 18.91
CA ASP A 81 6.77 75.78 19.59
C ASP A 81 5.58 75.97 18.65
N GLY A 82 5.07 74.85 18.13
CA GLY A 82 3.91 74.76 17.24
C GLY A 82 3.28 73.37 17.37
N PRO A 83 2.01 73.19 16.96
CA PRO A 83 1.40 71.87 17.01
C PRO A 83 2.14 70.90 16.08
N VAL A 84 2.15 69.62 16.46
CA VAL A 84 2.80 68.52 15.71
C VAL A 84 2.40 68.50 14.22
N TYR A 85 1.20 68.97 13.88
CA TYR A 85 0.62 68.98 12.54
C TYR A 85 0.85 70.27 11.73
N ASP A 86 1.72 71.18 12.16
CA ASP A 86 2.05 72.41 11.39
C ASP A 86 3.05 72.09 10.26
N ASP A 87 2.58 72.20 9.01
CA ASP A 87 3.33 71.93 7.78
C ASP A 87 3.73 73.21 7.01
N SER A 88 3.50 74.39 7.61
CA SER A 88 3.67 75.68 6.94
C SER A 88 5.14 76.05 6.63
N ASN A 89 6.11 75.32 7.20
CA ASN A 89 7.55 75.58 7.04
C ASN A 89 8.37 74.27 6.84
N PRO A 90 8.31 73.64 5.65
CA PRO A 90 8.97 72.37 5.39
C PRO A 90 10.51 72.46 5.37
N PRO A 91 11.21 71.34 5.58
CA PRO A 91 12.67 71.26 5.46
C PRO A 91 13.17 71.46 4.02
N ASP A 92 14.32 72.09 3.89
CA ASP A 92 15.12 72.15 2.66
C ASP A 92 15.86 70.82 2.47
N THR A 93 15.35 70.01 1.56
CA THR A 93 15.85 68.67 1.25
C THR A 93 17.02 68.68 0.27
N GLU A 94 17.30 69.79 -0.41
CA GLU A 94 18.41 69.91 -1.35
C GLU A 94 19.76 70.05 -0.62
N ASN A 95 19.76 70.57 0.60
CA ASN A 95 20.96 70.88 1.37
C ASN A 95 20.94 70.22 2.77
N PRO A 96 21.12 68.88 2.87
CA PRO A 96 21.19 68.20 4.16
C PRO A 96 22.45 68.59 4.93
N MET A 97 22.31 68.66 6.25
CA MET A 97 23.37 69.03 7.20
C MET A 97 23.62 67.89 8.20
N ARG A 98 24.77 67.95 8.85
CA ARG A 98 25.16 67.03 9.92
C ARG A 98 25.80 67.79 11.08
N TRP A 99 25.55 67.31 12.29
CA TRP A 99 26.22 67.82 13.49
C TRP A 99 27.64 67.26 13.60
N LEU A 100 28.66 68.13 13.48
CA LEU A 100 30.07 67.78 13.53
C LEU A 100 30.84 68.78 14.39
N SER A 101 31.57 68.30 15.42
CA SER A 101 32.46 69.14 16.26
C SER A 101 31.79 70.38 16.88
N GLY A 102 30.52 70.27 17.29
CA GLY A 102 29.80 71.34 17.99
C GLY A 102 29.11 72.39 17.09
N ALA A 103 29.01 72.16 15.78
CA ALA A 103 28.25 73.00 14.85
C ALA A 103 27.59 72.17 13.71
N LEU A 104 26.54 72.71 13.10
CA LEU A 104 25.94 72.17 11.87
C LEU A 104 26.80 72.51 10.65
N ARG A 105 27.09 71.52 9.81
CA ARG A 105 27.79 71.69 8.52
C ARG A 105 27.04 70.95 7.41
N ASP A 106 27.14 71.45 6.18
CA ASP A 106 26.55 70.79 5.00
C ASP A 106 27.17 69.39 4.82
N SER A 107 26.33 68.38 4.57
CA SER A 107 26.71 66.96 4.50
C SER A 107 26.34 66.37 3.14
N PRO A 108 27.23 66.43 2.12
CA PRO A 108 26.91 65.96 0.77
C PRO A 108 26.90 64.43 0.59
N GLY A 109 26.96 63.63 1.67
CA GLY A 109 26.90 62.17 1.57
C GLY A 109 26.64 61.46 2.91
N ASP A 110 26.31 60.17 2.83
CA ASP A 110 25.78 59.39 3.98
C ASP A 110 26.87 58.66 4.80
N ALA A 111 28.15 58.97 4.55
CA ALA A 111 29.28 58.31 5.20
C ALA A 111 29.34 58.62 6.71
N GLY A 112 29.16 57.58 7.54
CA GLY A 112 29.27 57.64 9.00
C GLY A 112 27.99 58.05 9.74
N LEU A 113 26.85 58.16 9.05
CA LEU A 113 25.51 58.19 9.67
C LEU A 113 25.07 56.76 10.04
N SER A 114 24.12 56.60 10.98
CA SER A 114 23.48 55.29 11.18
C SER A 114 22.65 54.90 9.95
N VAL A 115 22.25 53.63 9.86
CA VAL A 115 21.39 53.16 8.75
C VAL A 115 20.07 53.95 8.76
N GLU A 116 19.49 54.23 9.92
CA GLU A 116 18.30 55.08 10.03
C GLU A 116 18.58 56.52 9.58
N ASP A 117 19.63 57.16 10.11
CA ASP A 117 19.98 58.55 9.81
C ASP A 117 20.33 58.76 8.33
N SER A 118 20.94 57.75 7.69
CA SER A 118 21.25 57.76 6.26
C SER A 118 20.00 57.69 5.39
N ALA A 119 18.97 56.98 5.86
CA ALA A 119 17.73 56.80 5.14
C ALA A 119 16.83 58.04 5.19
N CYS A 120 16.96 58.90 6.22
CA CYS A 120 16.15 60.11 6.36
C CYS A 120 16.34 61.08 5.17
N SER A 121 15.33 61.23 4.33
CA SER A 121 15.24 62.17 3.22
C SER A 121 14.83 63.60 3.60
N GLY A 122 14.23 63.79 4.77
CA GLY A 122 13.63 65.06 5.18
C GLY A 122 12.36 65.43 4.39
N THR A 123 11.86 64.57 3.51
CA THR A 123 10.63 64.84 2.75
C THR A 123 9.39 64.43 3.55
N ASN A 124 8.57 65.40 3.94
CA ASN A 124 7.25 65.12 4.51
C ASN A 124 6.30 64.55 3.45
N ASN A 125 6.25 63.22 3.30
CA ASN A 125 5.19 62.56 2.52
C ASN A 125 4.29 61.65 3.37
N THR A 126 4.39 61.69 4.70
CA THR A 126 3.59 60.79 5.52
C THR A 126 2.22 61.41 5.82
N ARG A 127 1.17 60.67 5.49
CA ARG A 127 -0.14 60.83 6.14
C ARG A 127 -0.13 60.26 7.57
N TYR A 128 1.01 59.76 8.05
CA TYR A 128 1.13 58.89 9.21
C TYR A 128 1.11 59.67 10.54
N SER A 129 1.70 60.86 10.62
CA SER A 129 1.61 61.72 11.81
C SER A 129 0.21 62.29 12.05
N THR A 130 -0.57 62.47 10.97
CA THR A 130 -2.00 62.84 11.04
C THR A 130 -2.92 61.62 11.04
N SER A 131 -2.40 60.43 10.74
CA SER A 131 -3.20 59.23 10.53
C SER A 131 -3.99 58.81 11.75
N PHE A 132 -3.46 59.02 12.97
CA PHE A 132 -4.17 58.78 14.22
C PHE A 132 -5.40 59.70 14.36
N TYR A 133 -5.24 60.99 14.05
CA TYR A 133 -6.32 61.97 14.10
C TYR A 133 -7.35 61.73 12.99
N GLU A 134 -6.90 61.37 11.78
CA GLU A 134 -7.78 60.93 10.69
C GLU A 134 -8.49 59.62 11.01
N ALA A 135 -7.85 58.67 11.72
CA ALA A 135 -8.49 57.45 12.22
C ALA A 135 -9.64 57.80 13.15
N ALA A 136 -9.34 58.66 14.13
CA ALA A 136 -10.29 59.10 15.14
C ALA A 136 -11.44 59.88 14.48
N GLU A 137 -11.17 60.69 13.46
CA GLU A 137 -12.18 61.41 12.68
C GLU A 137 -13.02 60.47 11.80
N GLN A 138 -12.40 59.50 11.12
CA GLN A 138 -13.07 58.45 10.34
C GLN A 138 -13.98 57.60 11.22
N ILE A 139 -13.49 57.18 12.40
CA ILE A 139 -14.27 56.46 13.41
C ILE A 139 -15.43 57.34 13.93
N ASN A 140 -15.17 58.63 14.21
CA ASN A 140 -16.20 59.58 14.63
C ASN A 140 -17.26 59.84 13.54
N ALA A 141 -16.87 59.75 12.26
CA ALA A 141 -17.73 59.83 11.09
C ALA A 141 -18.42 58.49 10.73
N GLY A 142 -18.13 57.40 11.45
CA GLY A 142 -18.69 56.06 11.20
C GLY A 142 -18.14 55.36 9.96
N GLN A 143 -16.93 55.73 9.52
CA GLN A 143 -16.17 55.17 8.41
C GLN A 143 -15.12 54.14 8.91
N TYR A 144 -14.59 53.31 8.01
CA TYR A 144 -13.53 52.35 8.34
C TYR A 144 -12.20 53.10 8.54
N PRO A 145 -11.54 53.00 9.71
CA PRO A 145 -10.27 53.69 9.95
C PRO A 145 -9.16 53.06 9.12
N LEU A 146 -8.80 53.71 8.02
CA LEU A 146 -7.69 53.29 7.14
C LEU A 146 -6.36 53.91 7.58
N SER A 147 -6.41 54.83 8.55
CA SER A 147 -5.31 55.67 9.00
C SER A 147 -5.06 55.33 10.48
N GLY A 148 -3.81 55.19 10.95
CA GLY A 148 -3.42 55.36 12.36
C GLY A 148 -3.85 54.37 13.45
N ALA A 149 -4.61 53.32 13.17
CA ALA A 149 -4.88 52.26 14.16
C ALA A 149 -3.97 51.04 13.89
N PRO A 150 -3.02 50.69 14.79
CA PRO A 150 -2.11 49.58 14.53
C PRO A 150 -2.84 48.23 14.52
N CYS A 151 -3.86 48.04 15.37
CA CYS A 151 -4.67 46.83 15.45
C CYS A 151 -6.17 47.15 15.56
N LEU A 152 -7.01 46.29 14.98
CA LEU A 152 -8.48 46.39 14.99
C LEU A 152 -9.09 46.08 16.37
N ARG A 153 -8.37 45.36 17.25
CA ARG A 153 -8.82 45.03 18.60
C ARG A 153 -8.49 46.17 19.56
N VAL A 154 -9.48 46.60 20.34
CA VAL A 154 -9.34 47.67 21.33
C VAL A 154 -8.27 47.30 22.37
N GLY A 155 -7.31 48.20 22.61
CA GLY A 155 -6.22 48.02 23.57
C GLY A 155 -5.14 47.03 23.13
N ALA A 156 -5.18 46.51 21.90
CA ALA A 156 -4.16 45.61 21.39
C ALA A 156 -2.96 46.40 20.85
N VAL A 157 -1.75 45.94 21.22
CA VAL A 157 -0.47 46.50 20.75
C VAL A 157 0.05 45.61 19.61
N PRO A 158 0.48 46.18 18.48
CA PRO A 158 1.08 45.40 17.39
C PRO A 158 2.45 44.85 17.84
N ILE A 159 2.78 43.64 17.37
CA ILE A 159 4.10 43.04 17.57
C ILE A 159 4.80 43.00 16.22
N GLU A 160 5.98 43.60 16.08
CA GLU A 160 6.77 43.45 14.86
C GLU A 160 7.18 41.99 14.68
N ILE A 161 6.87 41.42 13.52
CA ILE A 161 7.17 40.01 13.23
C ILE A 161 8.36 39.86 12.29
N GLN A 162 8.63 40.83 11.42
CA GLN A 162 9.78 40.81 10.53
C GLN A 162 10.66 42.05 10.74
N PRO A 163 11.95 41.88 11.10
CA PRO A 163 12.84 42.99 11.36
C PRO A 163 13.29 43.69 10.07
N LEU A 164 13.66 44.98 10.20
CA LEU A 164 14.08 45.85 9.10
C LEU A 164 15.13 45.20 8.17
N GLN A 165 16.16 44.59 8.75
CA GLN A 165 17.24 43.95 7.99
C GLN A 165 16.72 42.77 7.14
N SER A 166 15.89 41.91 7.72
CA SER A 166 15.26 40.80 6.98
C SER A 166 14.27 41.30 5.93
N TRP A 167 13.56 42.41 6.18
CA TRP A 167 12.67 43.01 5.19
C TRP A 167 13.42 43.61 3.99
N GLN A 168 14.61 44.18 4.21
CA GLN A 168 15.47 44.68 3.14
C GLN A 168 16.07 43.54 2.29
N ASP A 169 16.43 42.42 2.91
CA ASP A 169 17.01 41.26 2.23
C ASP A 169 15.94 40.41 1.49
N ASP A 170 14.87 40.05 2.20
CA ASP A 170 13.88 39.05 1.74
C ASP A 170 12.54 39.64 1.28
N GLY A 171 12.21 40.88 1.68
CA GLY A 171 10.89 41.49 1.44
C GLY A 171 9.73 40.69 2.05
N CYS A 172 8.55 40.77 1.41
CA CYS A 172 7.38 39.98 1.80
C CYS A 172 7.59 38.51 1.41
N ARG A 173 7.43 37.58 2.36
CA ARG A 173 7.57 36.13 2.08
C ARG A 173 6.59 35.67 0.98
N PRO A 174 7.01 34.76 0.09
CA PRO A 174 6.16 34.22 -0.97
C PRO A 174 4.84 33.65 -0.44
N GLY A 175 3.74 33.99 -1.09
CA GLY A 175 2.39 33.52 -0.72
C GLY A 175 1.62 34.44 0.24
N PHE A 176 2.26 35.50 0.73
CA PHE A 176 1.61 36.55 1.51
C PHE A 176 1.38 37.81 0.70
N LEU A 177 0.36 38.57 1.09
CA LEU A 177 0.02 39.88 0.60
C LEU A 177 0.38 40.90 1.68
N CYS A 178 1.37 41.74 1.38
CA CYS A 178 1.88 42.81 2.22
C CYS A 178 1.55 44.17 1.58
N GLU A 179 0.25 44.48 1.45
CA GLU A 179 -0.26 45.62 0.67
C GLU A 179 0.24 46.98 1.18
N ASN A 180 0.23 47.18 2.50
CA ASN A 180 0.60 48.44 3.14
C ASN A 180 2.00 48.42 3.77
N ASN A 181 2.76 47.33 3.62
CA ASN A 181 4.05 47.21 4.29
C ASN A 181 5.18 47.88 3.48
N THR A 182 5.99 48.64 4.20
CA THR A 182 7.17 49.34 3.66
C THR A 182 8.31 49.28 4.68
N VAL A 183 9.47 49.84 4.34
CA VAL A 183 10.59 50.01 5.27
C VAL A 183 10.17 50.75 6.56
N ASN A 184 9.12 51.58 6.50
CA ASN A 184 8.61 52.37 7.64
C ASN A 184 7.37 51.76 8.29
N SER A 185 6.87 50.66 7.73
CA SER A 185 5.63 50.01 8.14
C SER A 185 5.84 48.52 8.00
N LEU A 186 6.76 47.99 8.81
CA LEU A 186 7.16 46.60 8.76
C LEU A 186 5.98 45.68 9.07
N PRO A 187 6.03 44.41 8.62
CA PRO A 187 5.05 43.41 8.99
C PRO A 187 4.84 43.30 10.50
N GLN A 188 3.58 43.39 10.92
CA GLN A 188 3.16 43.34 12.32
C GLN A 188 2.13 42.24 12.55
N TYR A 189 2.10 41.68 13.76
CA TYR A 189 1.04 40.82 14.25
C TYR A 189 0.11 41.61 15.17
N CYS A 190 -1.19 41.51 14.89
CA CYS A 190 -2.23 42.06 15.76
C CYS A 190 -3.03 40.96 16.46
N PRO A 191 -3.24 41.07 17.79
CA PRO A 191 -4.14 40.20 18.52
C PRO A 191 -5.53 40.11 17.86
N PRO A 192 -6.00 38.90 17.48
CA PRO A 192 -7.22 38.76 16.74
C PRO A 192 -8.46 39.13 17.55
N LEU A 193 -9.51 39.58 16.84
CA LEU A 193 -10.86 39.69 17.37
C LEU A 193 -11.40 38.30 17.76
N GLY A 194 -12.34 38.23 18.71
CA GLY A 194 -12.88 36.94 19.19
C GLY A 194 -13.37 36.00 18.07
N ASN A 195 -14.10 36.54 17.09
CA ASN A 195 -14.58 35.77 15.93
C ASN A 195 -13.43 35.29 15.04
N CYS A 196 -12.40 36.12 14.87
CA CYS A 196 -11.23 35.80 14.07
C CYS A 196 -10.35 34.75 14.76
N GLN A 197 -10.20 34.85 16.08
CA GLN A 197 -9.49 33.87 16.89
C GLN A 197 -10.19 32.51 16.81
N GLN A 198 -11.53 32.48 16.90
CA GLN A 198 -12.32 31.26 16.68
C GLN A 198 -12.10 30.68 15.28
N ALA A 199 -12.09 31.52 14.23
CA ALA A 199 -11.82 31.07 12.86
C ALA A 199 -10.41 30.46 12.72
N ARG A 200 -9.37 31.12 13.25
CA ARG A 200 -7.98 30.62 13.25
C ARG A 200 -7.86 29.29 13.99
N LEU A 201 -8.48 29.17 15.16
CA LEU A 201 -8.53 27.94 15.95
C LEU A 201 -9.30 26.81 15.25
N ALA A 202 -10.25 27.15 14.38
CA ALA A 202 -10.97 26.21 13.53
C ALA A 202 -10.24 25.90 12.20
N GLY A 203 -9.04 26.45 11.98
CA GLY A 203 -8.22 26.22 10.78
C GLY A 203 -8.53 27.16 9.60
N PHE A 204 -9.39 28.16 9.79
CA PHE A 204 -9.78 29.12 8.76
C PHE A 204 -9.05 30.46 8.88
N THR A 205 -8.81 31.11 7.75
CA THR A 205 -8.33 32.50 7.73
C THR A 205 -9.43 33.46 8.15
N CYS A 206 -9.03 34.65 8.58
CA CYS A 206 -9.99 35.69 8.90
C CYS A 206 -10.57 36.28 7.63
N THR A 207 -11.87 36.10 7.39
CA THR A 207 -12.54 36.61 6.19
C THR A 207 -13.65 37.58 6.52
N PHE A 208 -13.73 38.68 5.78
CA PHE A 208 -14.85 39.62 5.80
C PHE A 208 -15.37 39.81 4.37
N GLU A 209 -16.69 39.66 4.17
CA GLU A 209 -17.34 39.70 2.84
C GLU A 209 -16.66 38.80 1.78
N GLY A 210 -16.04 37.70 2.22
CA GLY A 210 -15.35 36.76 1.35
C GLY A 210 -13.91 37.16 0.95
N LYS A 211 -13.33 38.22 1.52
CA LYS A 211 -11.91 38.59 1.38
C LYS A 211 -11.13 38.31 2.66
N ASN A 212 -9.88 37.87 2.52
CA ASN A 212 -8.97 37.74 3.66
C ASN A 212 -8.64 39.13 4.22
N ILE A 213 -8.76 39.30 5.54
CA ILE A 213 -8.43 40.56 6.22
C ILE A 213 -7.41 40.32 7.35
N GLY A 214 -6.47 41.25 7.51
CA GLY A 214 -5.55 41.30 8.65
C GLY A 214 -6.26 41.86 9.89
N MET A 215 -5.71 41.63 11.08
CA MET A 215 -6.19 42.24 12.33
C MET A 215 -5.55 43.62 12.58
N GLY A 216 -4.85 44.16 11.58
CA GLY A 216 -4.34 45.52 11.47
C GLY A 216 -3.96 45.83 10.01
N PRO A 217 -3.75 47.11 9.65
CA PRO A 217 -3.41 47.53 8.29
C PRO A 217 -2.03 47.03 7.81
N PHE A 218 -1.11 46.69 8.72
CA PHE A 218 0.25 46.22 8.45
C PHE A 218 0.45 44.73 8.71
N GLU A 219 -0.63 43.99 8.97
CA GLU A 219 -0.55 42.54 9.17
C GLU A 219 -0.60 41.81 7.81
N PRO A 220 0.44 41.03 7.46
CA PRO A 220 0.42 40.24 6.24
C PRO A 220 -0.76 39.26 6.21
N VAL A 221 -1.42 39.17 5.06
CA VAL A 221 -2.51 38.21 4.85
C VAL A 221 -2.10 37.16 3.83
N ILE A 222 -2.45 35.90 4.06
CA ILE A 222 -2.23 34.85 3.05
C ILE A 222 -3.04 35.16 1.78
N CYS A 223 -2.41 34.95 0.63
CA CYS A 223 -3.06 35.15 -0.66
C CYS A 223 -4.33 34.29 -0.78
N GLN A 224 -5.42 34.88 -1.25
CA GLN A 224 -6.71 34.21 -1.31
C GLN A 224 -6.75 33.11 -2.39
N ALA A 225 -7.48 32.02 -2.14
CA ALA A 225 -7.71 30.96 -3.13
C ALA A 225 -8.27 31.53 -4.45
N GLY A 226 -7.71 31.13 -5.59
CA GLY A 226 -8.06 31.65 -6.91
C GLY A 226 -7.36 32.97 -7.28
N GLN A 227 -6.50 33.48 -6.39
CA GLN A 227 -5.59 34.60 -6.64
C GLN A 227 -4.15 34.16 -6.34
N TYR A 228 -3.19 34.89 -6.88
CA TYR A 228 -1.77 34.71 -6.55
C TYR A 228 -1.11 36.06 -6.27
N CYS A 229 -0.06 36.02 -5.48
CA CYS A 229 0.67 37.19 -4.99
C CYS A 229 2.10 37.12 -5.56
N PRO A 230 2.37 37.79 -6.70
CA PRO A 230 3.64 37.66 -7.42
C PRO A 230 4.83 38.12 -6.59
N THR A 231 5.89 37.32 -6.61
CA THR A 231 7.18 37.66 -5.98
C THR A 231 7.86 38.84 -6.67
N GLU A 232 7.65 39.03 -7.98
CA GLU A 232 8.19 40.18 -8.74
C GLU A 232 7.70 41.54 -8.22
N GLU A 233 6.51 41.58 -7.61
CA GLU A 233 5.91 42.80 -7.04
C GLU A 233 6.06 42.83 -5.50
N ASN A 234 6.98 42.04 -4.94
CA ASN A 234 7.20 41.89 -3.49
C ASN A 234 5.91 41.63 -2.71
N GLY A 235 4.94 40.91 -3.29
CA GLY A 235 3.67 40.58 -2.63
C GLY A 235 2.79 41.79 -2.30
N LYS A 236 2.91 42.93 -2.99
CA LYS A 236 2.10 44.14 -2.72
C LYS A 236 0.71 44.11 -3.33
N VAL A 237 0.50 43.34 -4.38
CA VAL A 237 -0.76 43.26 -5.13
C VAL A 237 -1.17 41.80 -5.27
N SER A 238 -2.47 41.51 -5.15
CA SER A 238 -3.02 40.21 -5.51
C SER A 238 -3.62 40.25 -6.93
N ARG A 239 -3.33 39.23 -7.73
CA ARG A 239 -3.86 39.09 -9.09
C ARG A 239 -4.76 37.87 -9.20
N VAL A 240 -5.82 37.98 -9.98
CA VAL A 240 -6.69 36.82 -10.29
C VAL A 240 -5.90 35.79 -11.08
N CYS A 241 -6.10 34.51 -10.76
CA CYS A 241 -5.41 33.43 -11.44
C CYS A 241 -5.75 33.42 -12.94
N PRO A 242 -4.75 33.45 -13.85
CA PRO A 242 -4.99 33.49 -15.28
C PRO A 242 -5.63 32.20 -15.78
N ALA A 243 -6.43 32.30 -16.86
CA ALA A 243 -7.03 31.13 -17.50
C ALA A 243 -5.95 30.11 -17.94
N GLY A 244 -6.21 28.82 -17.70
CA GLY A 244 -5.24 27.75 -17.96
C GLY A 244 -4.28 27.44 -16.80
N SER A 245 -4.39 28.17 -15.69
CA SER A 245 -3.68 27.91 -14.43
C SER A 245 -4.65 27.88 -13.25
N TYR A 246 -4.22 27.31 -12.12
CA TYR A 246 -4.94 27.37 -10.86
C TYR A 246 -4.04 27.88 -9.74
N CYS A 247 -4.64 28.56 -8.77
CA CYS A 247 -3.92 29.25 -7.71
C CYS A 247 -4.51 28.86 -6.35
N GLN A 248 -3.74 28.08 -5.59
CA GLN A 248 -4.12 27.64 -4.25
C GLN A 248 -4.00 28.80 -3.24
N PRO A 249 -4.62 28.70 -2.05
CA PRO A 249 -4.35 29.64 -0.97
C PRO A 249 -2.86 29.78 -0.72
N GLY A 250 -2.37 31.01 -0.71
CA GLY A 250 -0.96 31.32 -0.56
C GLY A 250 -0.11 31.09 -1.81
N ALA A 251 -0.69 30.93 -3.01
CA ALA A 251 0.09 30.81 -4.24
C ALA A 251 0.90 32.09 -4.54
N ALA A 252 2.21 31.95 -4.70
CA ALA A 252 3.10 33.02 -5.15
C ALA A 252 3.15 33.13 -6.68
N THR A 253 2.99 32.00 -7.38
CA THR A 253 2.97 31.90 -8.84
C THR A 253 1.81 31.01 -9.28
N PRO A 254 1.18 31.29 -10.44
CA PRO A 254 0.11 30.46 -10.96
C PRO A 254 0.63 29.08 -11.39
N THR A 255 -0.03 28.00 -10.95
CA THR A 255 0.35 26.63 -11.34
C THR A 255 -0.32 26.27 -12.67
N PRO A 256 0.45 25.92 -13.71
CA PRO A 256 -0.13 25.57 -15.01
C PRO A 256 -0.92 24.27 -14.91
N CYS A 257 -2.11 24.25 -15.52
CA CYS A 257 -2.94 23.05 -15.54
C CYS A 257 -2.40 22.01 -16.52
N LEU A 258 -2.58 20.73 -16.20
CA LEU A 258 -2.23 19.63 -17.10
C LEU A 258 -2.99 19.73 -18.44
N THR A 259 -2.37 19.24 -19.51
CA THR A 259 -3.00 19.20 -20.84
C THR A 259 -4.30 18.38 -20.77
N GLY A 260 -5.43 19.00 -21.13
CA GLY A 260 -6.76 18.40 -21.05
C GLY A 260 -7.51 18.60 -19.72
N SER A 261 -6.95 19.38 -18.78
CA SER A 261 -7.65 19.90 -17.61
C SER A 261 -8.45 21.16 -17.94
N ARG A 262 -9.51 21.44 -17.18
CA ARG A 262 -10.31 22.67 -17.28
C ARG A 262 -10.03 23.59 -16.10
N CYS A 263 -9.48 24.77 -16.37
CA CYS A 263 -9.16 25.80 -15.39
C CYS A 263 -9.61 27.19 -15.89
N PRO A 264 -10.86 27.60 -15.57
CA PRO A 264 -11.31 28.97 -15.84
C PRO A 264 -10.49 30.01 -15.05
N GLU A 265 -10.60 31.28 -15.44
CA GLU A 265 -10.02 32.39 -14.70
C GLU A 265 -10.50 32.38 -13.23
N GLY A 266 -9.57 32.57 -12.28
CA GLY A 266 -9.86 32.51 -10.84
C GLY A 266 -10.00 31.10 -10.25
N SER A 267 -9.54 30.05 -10.93
CA SER A 267 -9.58 28.68 -10.41
C SER A 267 -8.63 28.46 -9.23
N SER A 268 -9.09 27.76 -8.19
CA SER A 268 -8.27 27.35 -7.04
C SER A 268 -7.76 25.91 -7.11
N TYR A 269 -8.31 25.10 -8.00
CA TYR A 269 -7.96 23.71 -8.24
C TYR A 269 -8.06 23.38 -9.73
N GLU A 270 -7.43 22.30 -10.18
CA GLU A 270 -7.57 21.80 -11.54
C GLU A 270 -8.62 20.68 -11.66
N LEU A 271 -9.46 20.70 -12.71
CA LEU A 271 -10.36 19.59 -13.00
C LEU A 271 -9.81 18.76 -14.17
N PHE A 272 -9.25 17.59 -13.88
CA PHE A 272 -8.66 16.72 -14.90
C PHE A 272 -9.71 15.84 -15.60
N LEU A 273 -10.08 16.19 -16.84
CA LEU A 273 -11.20 15.58 -17.57
C LEU A 273 -10.81 14.34 -18.40
N ILE A 274 -9.53 14.16 -18.75
CA ILE A 274 -9.07 13.04 -19.59
C ILE A 274 -9.50 11.67 -19.02
N PRO A 275 -9.31 11.36 -17.73
CA PRO A 275 -9.68 10.05 -17.19
C PRO A 275 -11.18 9.79 -17.25
N ILE A 276 -12.00 10.83 -17.13
CA ILE A 276 -13.46 10.75 -17.24
C ILE A 276 -13.86 10.42 -18.68
N ILE A 277 -13.23 11.08 -19.66
CA ILE A 277 -13.46 10.79 -21.09
C ILE A 277 -13.04 9.36 -21.39
N ILE A 278 -11.88 8.91 -20.91
CA ILE A 278 -11.40 7.54 -21.06
C ILE A 278 -12.39 6.55 -20.43
N LEU A 279 -12.85 6.81 -19.21
CA LEU A 279 -13.84 5.99 -18.52
C LEU A 279 -15.14 5.87 -19.34
N ILE A 280 -15.69 6.99 -19.81
CA ILE A 280 -16.91 7.01 -20.63
C ILE A 280 -16.71 6.24 -21.94
N ILE A 281 -15.58 6.43 -22.63
CA ILE A 281 -15.26 5.70 -23.86
C ILE A 281 -15.19 4.19 -23.58
N VAL A 282 -14.49 3.79 -22.53
CA VAL A 282 -14.36 2.39 -22.11
C VAL A 282 -15.73 1.78 -21.80
N ASP A 283 -16.56 2.47 -21.03
CA ASP A 283 -17.89 2.00 -20.65
C ASP A 283 -18.83 1.90 -21.85
N VAL A 284 -18.81 2.90 -22.75
CA VAL A 284 -19.55 2.87 -24.00
C VAL A 284 -19.10 1.70 -24.88
N LEU A 285 -17.78 1.47 -25.01
CA LEU A 285 -17.25 0.33 -25.77
C LEU A 285 -17.64 -1.01 -25.15
N LEU A 286 -17.63 -1.13 -23.81
CA LEU A 286 -18.05 -2.33 -23.09
C LEU A 286 -19.55 -2.60 -23.31
N VAL A 287 -20.39 -1.57 -23.19
CA VAL A 287 -21.84 -1.66 -23.41
C VAL A 287 -22.14 -1.99 -24.87
N MET A 288 -21.52 -1.30 -25.83
CA MET A 288 -21.66 -1.57 -27.26
C MET A 288 -21.20 -2.98 -27.60
N GLY A 289 -20.07 -3.44 -27.06
CA GLY A 289 -19.59 -4.81 -27.22
C GLY A 289 -20.57 -5.83 -26.66
N MET A 290 -21.19 -5.56 -25.50
CA MET A 290 -22.23 -6.42 -24.93
C MET A 290 -23.51 -6.44 -25.78
N ILE A 291 -23.95 -5.30 -26.31
CA ILE A 291 -25.12 -5.20 -27.19
C ILE A 291 -24.86 -5.94 -28.51
N VAL A 292 -23.74 -5.66 -29.18
CA VAL A 292 -23.32 -6.33 -30.43
C VAL A 292 -23.25 -7.84 -30.22
N TYR A 293 -22.67 -8.29 -29.09
CA TYR A 293 -22.63 -9.71 -28.75
C TYR A 293 -24.03 -10.30 -28.55
N LYS A 294 -24.92 -9.62 -27.82
CA LYS A 294 -26.30 -10.07 -27.58
C LYS A 294 -27.11 -10.15 -28.88
N VAL A 295 -26.91 -9.19 -29.77
CA VAL A 295 -27.50 -9.16 -31.12
C VAL A 295 -26.93 -10.28 -31.98
N ARG A 296 -25.61 -10.43 -32.06
CA ARG A 296 -24.94 -11.49 -32.82
C ARG A 296 -25.34 -12.88 -32.34
N ARG A 297 -25.43 -13.10 -31.03
CA ARG A 297 -25.93 -14.33 -30.43
C ARG A 297 -27.39 -14.57 -30.81
N ARG A 298 -28.27 -13.58 -30.71
CA ARG A 298 -29.66 -13.69 -31.19
C ARG A 298 -29.75 -14.02 -32.69
N PHE A 299 -28.87 -13.47 -33.51
CA PHE A 299 -28.81 -13.78 -34.94
C PHE A 299 -28.30 -15.20 -35.19
N GLN A 300 -27.27 -15.64 -34.46
CA GLN A 300 -26.75 -17.02 -34.52
C GLN A 300 -27.79 -18.02 -34.03
N ASP A 301 -28.48 -17.75 -32.93
CA ASP A 301 -29.59 -18.58 -32.43
C ASP A 301 -30.74 -18.61 -33.45
N ARG A 302 -31.06 -17.49 -34.11
CA ARG A 302 -32.04 -17.44 -35.21
C ARG A 302 -31.57 -18.20 -36.45
N GLN A 303 -30.28 -18.15 -36.80
CA GLN A 303 -29.71 -18.90 -37.93
C GLN A 303 -29.63 -20.39 -37.64
N ALA A 304 -29.25 -20.79 -36.43
CA ALA A 304 -29.26 -22.17 -35.98
C ALA A 304 -30.68 -22.73 -35.95
N ASN A 305 -31.66 -21.96 -35.45
CA ASN A 305 -33.07 -22.33 -35.49
C ASN A 305 -33.65 -22.36 -36.92
N LYS A 306 -33.17 -21.49 -37.83
CA LYS A 306 -33.54 -21.55 -39.26
C LYS A 306 -32.90 -22.73 -39.99
N ALA A 307 -31.64 -23.07 -39.68
CA ALA A 307 -30.94 -24.23 -40.24
C ALA A 307 -31.55 -25.55 -39.75
N ALA A 308 -31.99 -25.61 -38.49
CA ALA A 308 -32.76 -26.73 -37.95
C ALA A 308 -34.20 -26.81 -38.52
N ALA A 309 -34.71 -25.75 -39.14
CA ALA A 309 -36.04 -25.68 -39.75
C ALA A 309 -36.03 -25.79 -41.29
N ALA A 310 -34.87 -25.95 -41.93
CA ALA A 310 -34.76 -26.11 -43.38
C ALA A 310 -34.98 -27.58 -43.79
N PRO A 311 -35.88 -27.89 -44.73
CA PRO A 311 -36.11 -29.27 -45.17
C PRO A 311 -34.93 -29.78 -46.00
N ALA A 312 -34.36 -30.93 -45.62
CA ALA A 312 -33.38 -31.65 -46.43
C ALA A 312 -34.04 -32.14 -47.73
N ARG A 313 -33.38 -31.93 -48.88
CA ARG A 313 -33.78 -32.51 -50.18
C ARG A 313 -33.61 -34.03 -50.13
N PRO A 314 -34.60 -34.84 -50.58
CA PRO A 314 -34.50 -36.30 -50.55
C PRO A 314 -33.89 -36.87 -51.85
N PRO A 315 -33.23 -38.04 -51.81
CA PRO A 315 -33.23 -38.97 -52.93
C PRO A 315 -34.52 -39.83 -52.94
N LEU A 316 -34.81 -40.40 -54.10
CA LEU A 316 -36.10 -40.96 -54.53
C LEU A 316 -36.68 -42.14 -53.71
N ALA A 317 -38.02 -42.10 -53.61
CA ALA A 317 -39.02 -43.19 -53.57
C ALA A 317 -39.07 -44.20 -52.39
N HIS A 318 -40.11 -44.08 -51.54
CA HIS A 318 -41.32 -44.93 -51.57
C HIS A 318 -42.40 -44.40 -50.60
N ARG A 319 -43.66 -44.43 -51.03
CA ARG A 319 -44.87 -43.95 -50.33
C ARG A 319 -45.23 -44.82 -49.11
N GLY A 320 -45.59 -44.20 -47.99
CA GLY A 320 -46.29 -44.81 -46.85
C GLY A 320 -46.64 -43.79 -45.77
N MET A 321 -47.91 -43.70 -45.39
CA MET A 321 -48.56 -42.67 -44.57
C MET A 321 -48.13 -42.61 -43.09
N SER A 322 -47.94 -41.39 -42.58
CA SER A 322 -48.83 -40.71 -41.61
C SER A 322 -48.08 -39.96 -40.51
N SER A 323 -48.60 -38.76 -40.26
CA SER A 323 -48.17 -37.72 -39.33
C SER A 323 -48.33 -38.12 -37.87
N VAL A 324 -47.44 -37.63 -36.97
CA VAL A 324 -47.79 -36.72 -35.85
C VAL A 324 -46.51 -35.99 -35.42
N ARG A 325 -46.60 -34.66 -35.33
CA ARG A 325 -45.53 -33.71 -35.02
C ARG A 325 -45.58 -33.38 -33.52
N ALA A 326 -44.61 -33.85 -32.73
CA ALA A 326 -44.47 -33.43 -31.33
C ALA A 326 -43.55 -32.19 -31.24
N GLN A 327 -44.11 -31.04 -30.87
CA GLN A 327 -43.37 -29.85 -30.48
C GLN A 327 -42.64 -30.12 -29.16
N VAL A 328 -41.31 -30.09 -29.17
CA VAL A 328 -40.49 -30.06 -27.95
C VAL A 328 -40.26 -28.60 -27.57
N THR A 329 -40.87 -28.19 -26.46
CA THR A 329 -40.71 -26.88 -25.84
C THR A 329 -39.32 -26.77 -25.20
N GLY A 330 -38.60 -25.69 -25.52
CA GLY A 330 -37.30 -25.39 -24.92
C GLY A 330 -37.44 -25.02 -23.44
N TYR A 331 -36.56 -25.57 -22.60
CA TYR A 331 -36.46 -25.20 -21.19
C TYR A 331 -36.15 -23.71 -21.04
N ARG A 332 -37.11 -22.98 -20.45
CA ARG A 332 -36.98 -21.58 -20.06
C ARG A 332 -36.42 -21.56 -18.64
N ALA A 333 -35.33 -20.83 -18.41
CA ALA A 333 -34.76 -20.63 -17.08
C ALA A 333 -35.84 -20.06 -16.14
N ILE A 334 -36.06 -20.73 -15.01
CA ILE A 334 -37.02 -20.33 -13.98
C ILE A 334 -36.42 -19.13 -13.22
N SER A 335 -37.25 -18.10 -12.97
CA SER A 335 -36.88 -16.91 -12.21
C SER A 335 -36.77 -17.20 -10.72
N ASN A 336 -35.79 -16.56 -10.07
CA ASN A 336 -35.62 -16.55 -8.62
C ASN A 336 -36.84 -15.90 -7.95
N ASP A 337 -37.64 -16.69 -7.24
CA ASP A 337 -38.20 -16.38 -5.92
C ASP A 337 -39.26 -17.43 -5.60
N THR A 338 -38.85 -18.42 -4.80
CA THR A 338 -39.64 -19.13 -3.77
C THR A 338 -38.88 -20.37 -3.35
N ASP A 339 -38.47 -20.41 -2.09
CA ASP A 339 -38.04 -21.64 -1.42
C ASP A 339 -39.22 -22.61 -1.40
N ARG A 340 -39.15 -23.64 -2.25
CA ARG A 340 -39.98 -24.83 -2.13
C ARG A 340 -39.08 -26.06 -2.24
N GLU A 341 -39.16 -26.90 -1.22
CA GLU A 341 -38.61 -28.24 -1.18
C GLU A 341 -38.88 -28.99 -2.49
N MET A 342 -37.84 -29.62 -3.04
CA MET A 342 -37.92 -30.36 -4.30
C MET A 342 -38.77 -31.62 -4.09
N LEU A 343 -39.99 -31.62 -4.62
CA LEU A 343 -40.72 -32.85 -4.92
C LEU A 343 -40.05 -33.57 -6.12
N PRO A 344 -40.05 -34.92 -6.15
CA PRO A 344 -39.41 -35.68 -7.21
C PRO A 344 -40.14 -35.44 -8.53
N THR A 345 -39.46 -34.81 -9.50
CA THR A 345 -39.94 -34.70 -10.87
C THR A 345 -40.05 -36.09 -11.48
N GLY A 346 -41.28 -36.52 -11.74
CA GLY A 346 -41.59 -37.80 -12.39
C GLY A 346 -40.89 -37.96 -13.73
N ALA A 347 -40.45 -39.20 -13.98
CA ALA A 347 -39.83 -39.61 -15.22
C ALA A 347 -40.84 -39.56 -16.38
N THR A 348 -40.74 -38.55 -17.24
CA THR A 348 -41.51 -38.49 -18.49
C THR A 348 -40.58 -38.30 -19.68
N TYR A 349 -39.75 -39.31 -19.97
CA TYR A 349 -39.31 -39.60 -21.33
C TYR A 349 -38.75 -41.03 -21.42
N THR A 350 -39.62 -42.00 -21.70
CA THR A 350 -39.20 -43.31 -22.21
C THR A 350 -39.33 -43.29 -23.73
N PRO A 351 -38.25 -43.47 -24.53
CA PRO A 351 -38.44 -43.80 -25.93
C PRO A 351 -38.99 -45.23 -26.00
N ARG A 352 -40.15 -45.36 -26.64
CA ARG A 352 -40.78 -46.64 -26.96
C ARG A 352 -39.86 -47.39 -27.92
N ARG A 353 -39.67 -48.67 -27.63
CA ARG A 353 -38.81 -49.64 -28.34
C ARG A 353 -39.33 -49.92 -29.75
N THR A 354 -39.24 -48.97 -30.69
CA THR A 354 -39.38 -49.16 -32.15
C THR A 354 -39.09 -47.81 -32.82
N ASP A 355 -37.83 -47.45 -33.04
CA ASP A 355 -37.44 -46.45 -34.07
C ASP A 355 -35.96 -46.65 -34.44
N SER A 356 -35.73 -46.90 -35.73
CA SER A 356 -34.52 -47.46 -36.33
C SER A 356 -33.33 -46.50 -36.46
N TYR A 357 -33.11 -45.60 -35.50
CA TYR A 357 -31.97 -44.65 -35.51
C TYR A 357 -31.11 -44.63 -34.23
N GLY A 358 -31.33 -45.56 -33.29
CA GLY A 358 -30.62 -45.62 -31.99
C GLY A 358 -29.54 -46.70 -31.84
N GLY A 359 -29.00 -47.26 -32.92
CA GLY A 359 -28.10 -48.43 -32.90
C GLY A 359 -26.58 -48.13 -32.85
N GLY A 360 -26.14 -47.09 -32.13
CA GLY A 360 -24.80 -46.52 -32.34
C GLY A 360 -23.61 -47.15 -31.59
N PHE A 361 -23.79 -47.73 -30.41
CA PHE A 361 -22.62 -48.15 -29.60
C PHE A 361 -22.87 -49.43 -28.79
N LEU A 362 -24.06 -49.57 -28.19
CA LEU A 362 -24.49 -50.79 -27.49
C LEU A 362 -24.52 -52.04 -28.40
N ALA A 363 -24.75 -51.87 -29.71
CA ALA A 363 -24.72 -52.98 -30.68
C ALA A 363 -23.33 -53.65 -30.79
N ALA A 364 -22.25 -52.97 -30.40
CA ALA A 364 -20.91 -53.58 -30.33
C ALA A 364 -20.75 -54.53 -29.12
N LEU A 365 -21.64 -54.49 -28.13
CA LEU A 365 -21.65 -55.43 -27.02
C LEU A 365 -22.35 -56.75 -27.38
N ASP A 366 -23.30 -56.74 -28.33
CA ASP A 366 -24.08 -57.91 -28.77
C ASP A 366 -23.31 -58.89 -29.67
N LEU A 367 -22.13 -58.53 -30.17
CA LEU A 367 -21.28 -59.39 -31.02
C LEU A 367 -20.56 -60.52 -30.26
N GLY A 368 -20.85 -60.74 -28.97
CA GLY A 368 -20.03 -61.58 -28.09
C GLY A 368 -20.73 -62.75 -27.39
N ASN A 369 -21.89 -63.23 -27.86
CA ASN A 369 -22.59 -64.37 -27.24
C ASN A 369 -22.50 -65.70 -28.01
N SER A 370 -21.59 -65.82 -28.98
CA SER A 370 -21.25 -67.11 -29.59
C SER A 370 -20.21 -67.84 -28.74
N GLN A 371 -20.63 -68.94 -28.11
CA GLN A 371 -19.73 -69.92 -27.49
C GLN A 371 -18.73 -70.45 -28.54
N SER A 372 -17.47 -70.00 -28.53
CA SER A 372 -16.27 -70.80 -28.88
C SER A 372 -14.97 -69.97 -28.92
N SER A 373 -13.93 -70.53 -28.30
CA SER A 373 -12.50 -70.17 -28.38
C SER A 373 -12.02 -68.81 -27.81
N VAL A 374 -11.21 -68.95 -26.75
CA VAL A 374 -10.28 -67.93 -26.26
C VAL A 374 -9.25 -67.64 -27.36
N ASN A 375 -9.04 -66.36 -27.71
CA ASN A 375 -8.08 -65.80 -28.69
C ASN A 375 -8.57 -65.45 -30.11
N ALA A 376 -9.70 -64.77 -30.26
CA ALA A 376 -9.99 -64.00 -31.48
C ALA A 376 -10.23 -62.52 -31.13
N ARG A 377 -9.30 -61.63 -31.55
CA ARG A 377 -9.57 -60.19 -31.63
C ARG A 377 -10.63 -59.98 -32.71
N PRO A 378 -11.64 -59.11 -32.52
CA PRO A 378 -12.59 -58.83 -33.58
C PRO A 378 -11.85 -58.29 -34.81
N THR A 379 -12.07 -58.93 -35.96
CA THR A 379 -11.59 -58.46 -37.26
C THR A 379 -12.21 -57.09 -37.56
N SER A 380 -11.43 -56.21 -38.21
CA SER A 380 -11.76 -54.79 -38.45
C SER A 380 -13.04 -54.52 -39.27
N GLU A 381 -13.72 -55.56 -39.76
CA GLU A 381 -14.87 -55.45 -40.66
C GLU A 381 -16.23 -55.42 -39.93
N GLN A 382 -16.29 -55.59 -38.60
CA GLN A 382 -17.56 -55.68 -37.85
C GLN A 382 -17.81 -54.57 -36.82
N LEU A 383 -16.95 -53.55 -36.71
CA LEU A 383 -17.12 -52.47 -35.73
C LEU A 383 -17.89 -51.27 -36.31
N ASN A 384 -18.71 -50.62 -35.48
CA ASN A 384 -19.37 -49.35 -35.81
C ASN A 384 -18.30 -48.29 -36.22
N PRO A 385 -18.52 -47.50 -37.28
CA PRO A 385 -17.59 -46.46 -37.73
C PRO A 385 -17.18 -45.45 -36.64
N GLN A 386 -18.08 -45.09 -35.72
CA GLN A 386 -17.77 -44.18 -34.60
C GLN A 386 -16.80 -44.82 -33.59
N LEU A 387 -17.00 -46.10 -33.29
CA LEU A 387 -16.12 -46.87 -32.41
C LEU A 387 -14.74 -47.06 -33.04
N MET A 388 -14.67 -47.30 -34.36
CA MET A 388 -13.40 -47.37 -35.09
C MET A 388 -12.65 -46.04 -35.11
N ALA A 389 -13.36 -44.92 -35.25
CA ALA A 389 -12.77 -43.59 -35.15
C ALA A 389 -12.18 -43.35 -33.75
N PHE A 390 -12.91 -43.72 -32.70
CA PHE A 390 -12.40 -43.63 -31.32
C PHE A 390 -11.16 -44.51 -31.09
N VAL A 391 -11.20 -45.77 -31.51
CA VAL A 391 -10.08 -46.73 -31.34
C VAL A 391 -8.85 -46.29 -32.11
N SER A 392 -9.01 -45.90 -33.38
CA SER A 392 -7.91 -45.42 -34.22
C SER A 392 -7.26 -44.18 -33.63
N SER A 393 -8.07 -43.27 -33.08
CA SER A 393 -7.62 -42.07 -32.40
C SER A 393 -6.83 -42.38 -31.12
N MET A 394 -7.32 -43.31 -30.28
CA MET A 394 -6.63 -43.76 -29.06
C MET A 394 -5.29 -44.46 -29.37
N ARG A 395 -5.21 -45.25 -30.46
CA ARG A 395 -3.96 -45.87 -30.93
C ARG A 395 -2.94 -44.83 -31.39
N LYS A 396 -3.38 -43.86 -32.19
CA LYS A 396 -2.53 -42.74 -32.63
C LYS A 396 -1.94 -41.96 -31.45
N ALA A 397 -2.65 -41.89 -30.32
CA ALA A 397 -2.21 -41.11 -29.16
C ALA A 397 -1.20 -41.87 -28.29
N THR A 398 -1.21 -43.20 -28.34
CA THR A 398 -0.40 -44.08 -27.48
C THR A 398 0.89 -44.53 -28.16
N ASP A 399 0.94 -44.61 -29.50
CA ASP A 399 2.13 -45.02 -30.28
C ASP A 399 2.68 -46.42 -29.91
N VAL A 400 1.83 -47.26 -29.30
CA VAL A 400 2.18 -48.63 -28.86
C VAL A 400 1.25 -49.65 -29.50
N THR A 401 1.83 -50.75 -29.99
CA THR A 401 1.12 -51.87 -30.64
C THR A 401 0.27 -52.70 -29.66
N ASN A 402 0.64 -52.70 -28.37
CA ASN A 402 -0.10 -53.33 -27.28
C ASN A 402 -0.72 -52.27 -26.37
N PHE A 403 -2.05 -52.20 -26.38
CA PHE A 403 -2.86 -51.22 -25.64
C PHE A 403 -3.20 -51.76 -24.23
N GLY A 404 -3.10 -50.90 -23.20
CA GLY A 404 -3.43 -51.23 -21.80
C GLY A 404 -2.22 -51.38 -20.85
N LEU A 405 -2.45 -51.19 -19.54
CA LEU A 405 -1.46 -51.43 -18.48
C LEU A 405 -1.91 -52.61 -17.62
N SER A 406 -1.05 -53.61 -17.43
CA SER A 406 -1.27 -54.59 -16.36
C SER A 406 -0.65 -54.12 -15.05
N PHE A 407 -1.32 -54.41 -13.94
CA PHE A 407 -0.81 -54.13 -12.60
C PHE A 407 -0.58 -55.44 -11.88
N SER A 408 0.58 -55.60 -11.25
CA SER A 408 0.89 -56.74 -10.39
C SER A 408 1.36 -56.20 -9.05
N TYR A 409 0.85 -56.74 -7.96
CA TYR A 409 1.17 -56.27 -6.61
C TYR A 409 1.43 -57.48 -5.71
N ALA A 410 2.46 -57.37 -4.89
CA ALA A 410 2.88 -58.41 -3.98
C ALA A 410 3.12 -57.84 -2.58
N ASP A 411 2.51 -58.49 -1.59
CA ASP A 411 2.59 -58.20 -0.15
C ASP A 411 2.35 -56.72 0.17
N LEU A 412 1.41 -56.11 -0.56
CA LEU A 412 1.16 -54.68 -0.51
C LEU A 412 0.62 -54.30 0.87
N SER A 413 1.32 -53.37 1.53
CA SER A 413 0.92 -52.84 2.82
C SER A 413 1.01 -51.33 2.88
N PHE A 414 0.06 -50.73 3.60
CA PHE A 414 0.00 -49.29 3.80
C PHE A 414 -0.40 -48.94 5.23
N GLN A 415 0.45 -48.14 5.87
CA GLN A 415 0.22 -47.56 7.18
C GLN A 415 0.39 -46.03 7.12
N PRO A 416 -0.63 -45.24 7.54
CA PRO A 416 -0.49 -43.79 7.64
C PRO A 416 0.55 -43.40 8.68
N LYS A 417 1.38 -42.38 8.40
CA LYS A 417 2.44 -41.91 9.32
C LYS A 417 1.95 -41.52 10.72
N LYS A 418 0.70 -41.07 10.85
CA LYS A 418 0.10 -40.60 12.11
C LYS A 418 -0.81 -41.64 12.78
N SER A 419 -0.92 -42.86 12.24
CA SER A 419 -1.81 -43.90 12.77
C SER A 419 -1.05 -45.20 13.04
N SER A 420 -1.34 -45.82 14.18
CA SER A 420 -0.83 -47.16 14.52
C SER A 420 -1.55 -48.28 13.74
N LYS A 421 -2.70 -47.99 13.13
CA LYS A 421 -3.51 -48.97 12.40
C LYS A 421 -3.02 -49.11 10.95
N LYS A 422 -2.66 -50.33 10.54
CA LYS A 422 -2.42 -50.67 9.12
C LYS A 422 -3.75 -50.69 8.37
N ILE A 423 -3.84 -49.92 7.28
CA ILE A 423 -5.05 -49.86 6.44
C ILE A 423 -5.03 -50.96 5.37
N LEU A 424 -3.85 -51.29 4.83
CA LEU A 424 -3.67 -52.42 3.90
C LEU A 424 -2.60 -53.36 4.44
N GLN A 425 -2.84 -54.66 4.31
CA GLN A 425 -1.99 -55.71 4.86
C GLN A 425 -1.89 -56.87 3.87
N ASN A 426 -0.66 -57.18 3.42
CA ASN A 426 -0.34 -58.34 2.58
C ASN A 426 -1.29 -58.56 1.39
N VAL A 427 -1.69 -57.48 0.71
CA VAL A 427 -2.55 -57.57 -0.48
C VAL A 427 -1.68 -57.95 -1.68
N THR A 428 -1.92 -59.13 -2.24
CA THR A 428 -1.16 -59.70 -3.36
C THR A 428 -2.14 -60.07 -4.48
N GLY A 429 -1.76 -59.80 -5.73
CA GLY A 429 -2.66 -59.97 -6.87
C GLY A 429 -2.19 -59.37 -8.19
N SER A 430 -3.05 -59.44 -9.20
CA SER A 430 -2.80 -58.89 -10.53
C SER A 430 -4.07 -58.49 -11.27
N ILE A 431 -3.99 -57.37 -11.99
CA ILE A 431 -5.03 -56.84 -12.87
C ILE A 431 -4.50 -56.89 -14.30
N ASP A 432 -5.19 -57.65 -15.15
CA ASP A 432 -4.86 -57.81 -16.55
C ASP A 432 -5.34 -56.64 -17.41
N ARG A 433 -4.61 -56.39 -18.49
CA ARG A 433 -4.97 -55.37 -19.49
C ARG A 433 -6.28 -55.69 -20.20
N GLY A 434 -7.04 -54.64 -20.54
CA GLY A 434 -8.30 -54.78 -21.29
C GLY A 434 -9.44 -55.42 -20.50
N THR A 435 -9.32 -55.50 -19.18
CA THR A 435 -10.37 -56.03 -18.30
C THR A 435 -11.11 -54.91 -17.57
N LEU A 436 -12.39 -55.14 -17.31
CA LEU A 436 -13.20 -54.35 -16.38
C LEU A 436 -13.17 -55.04 -15.01
N THR A 437 -12.38 -54.49 -14.09
CA THR A 437 -12.18 -55.05 -12.74
C THR A 437 -12.93 -54.22 -11.70
N ALA A 438 -13.74 -54.88 -10.87
CA ALA A 438 -14.45 -54.23 -9.76
C ALA A 438 -13.75 -54.48 -8.42
N VAL A 439 -13.55 -53.40 -7.65
CA VAL A 439 -13.07 -53.43 -6.28
C VAL A 439 -14.25 -53.22 -5.34
N MET A 440 -14.59 -54.24 -4.57
CA MET A 440 -15.71 -54.25 -3.62
C MET A 440 -15.24 -54.59 -2.21
N GLY A 441 -16.06 -54.26 -1.21
CA GLY A 441 -15.71 -54.41 0.21
C GLY A 441 -16.53 -53.47 1.08
N GLY A 442 -16.60 -53.77 2.38
CA GLY A 442 -17.32 -52.92 3.34
C GLY A 442 -16.74 -51.51 3.47
N SER A 443 -17.50 -50.62 4.12
CA SER A 443 -17.01 -49.30 4.51
C SER A 443 -15.77 -49.42 5.42
N GLY A 444 -14.70 -48.71 5.08
CA GLY A 444 -13.43 -48.80 5.82
C GLY A 444 -12.54 -50.00 5.47
N ALA A 445 -12.91 -50.86 4.51
CA ALA A 445 -12.09 -52.01 4.10
C ALA A 445 -10.77 -51.67 3.37
N GLY A 446 -10.52 -50.39 3.09
CA GLY A 446 -9.29 -49.92 2.42
C GLY A 446 -9.37 -49.76 0.90
N LYS A 447 -10.55 -49.88 0.27
CA LYS A 447 -10.77 -49.80 -1.20
C LYS A 447 -10.11 -48.58 -1.88
N SER A 448 -10.47 -47.36 -1.46
CA SER A 448 -9.89 -46.14 -2.05
C SER A 448 -8.41 -46.01 -1.73
N THR A 449 -7.95 -46.53 -0.58
CA THR A 449 -6.52 -46.55 -0.23
C THR A 449 -5.74 -47.49 -1.13
N PHE A 450 -6.28 -48.68 -1.43
CA PHE A 450 -5.71 -49.65 -2.36
C PHE A 450 -5.55 -49.06 -3.77
N VAL A 451 -6.60 -48.44 -4.30
CA VAL A 451 -6.57 -47.76 -5.60
C VAL A 451 -5.57 -46.59 -5.59
N ASN A 452 -5.52 -45.78 -4.54
CA ASN A 452 -4.55 -44.68 -4.43
C ASN A 452 -3.09 -45.16 -4.40
N VAL A 453 -2.82 -46.32 -3.80
CA VAL A 453 -1.48 -46.94 -3.81
C VAL A 453 -1.15 -47.49 -5.20
N LEU A 454 -2.09 -48.15 -5.87
CA LEU A 454 -1.92 -48.65 -7.25
C LEU A 454 -1.68 -47.54 -8.27
N MET A 455 -2.30 -46.37 -8.09
CA MET A 455 -2.04 -45.20 -8.93
C MET A 455 -0.73 -44.46 -8.60
N GLY A 456 -0.07 -44.82 -7.50
CA GLY A 456 1.13 -44.14 -6.99
C GLY A 456 0.87 -42.76 -6.39
N LYS A 457 -0.38 -42.44 -6.00
CA LYS A 457 -0.70 -41.22 -5.24
C LYS A 457 -0.18 -41.30 -3.81
N THR A 458 -0.27 -42.48 -3.21
CA THR A 458 0.24 -42.77 -1.86
C THR A 458 1.42 -43.73 -1.95
N LYS A 459 2.50 -43.47 -1.21
CA LYS A 459 3.64 -44.39 -1.12
C LYS A 459 3.25 -45.56 -0.21
N ASN A 460 3.41 -46.78 -0.69
CA ASN A 460 3.24 -47.99 0.13
C ASN A 460 4.31 -48.06 1.23
N THR A 461 3.97 -48.67 2.37
CA THR A 461 4.91 -48.90 3.48
C THR A 461 5.65 -50.22 3.36
N GLY A 462 5.09 -51.18 2.61
CA GLY A 462 5.72 -52.45 2.28
C GLY A 462 5.10 -53.08 1.03
N GLY A 463 5.70 -54.17 0.56
CA GLY A 463 5.36 -54.83 -0.70
C GLY A 463 5.87 -54.09 -1.94
N THR A 464 5.54 -54.62 -3.11
CA THR A 464 5.92 -54.05 -4.42
C THR A 464 4.73 -53.97 -5.35
N VAL A 465 4.67 -52.92 -6.15
CA VAL A 465 3.74 -52.78 -7.28
C VAL A 465 4.56 -52.69 -8.56
N ALA A 466 4.25 -53.56 -9.53
CA ALA A 466 4.86 -53.59 -10.84
C ALA A 466 3.81 -53.33 -11.92
N VAL A 467 4.16 -52.50 -12.90
CA VAL A 467 3.32 -52.14 -14.05
C VAL A 467 3.92 -52.81 -15.29
N ASN A 468 3.12 -53.56 -16.05
CA ASN A 468 3.59 -54.38 -17.17
C ASN A 468 4.78 -55.28 -16.79
N SER A 469 4.70 -55.95 -15.64
CA SER A 469 5.76 -56.81 -15.08
C SER A 469 7.09 -56.11 -14.75
N SER A 470 7.13 -54.76 -14.75
CA SER A 470 8.30 -53.98 -14.33
C SER A 470 8.06 -53.26 -12.99
N PRO A 471 8.90 -53.47 -11.96
CA PRO A 471 8.84 -52.76 -10.69
C PRO A 471 9.39 -51.33 -10.83
N ASP A 472 8.65 -50.48 -11.54
CA ASP A 472 9.03 -49.10 -11.82
C ASP A 472 8.43 -48.09 -10.84
N LYS A 473 9.02 -46.89 -10.79
CA LYS A 473 8.43 -45.76 -10.07
C LYS A 473 7.09 -45.37 -10.71
N LEU A 474 5.98 -45.72 -10.04
CA LEU A 474 4.58 -45.41 -10.42
C LEU A 474 4.36 -43.95 -10.86
N LYS A 475 5.09 -42.99 -10.29
CA LYS A 475 5.05 -41.57 -10.69
C LYS A 475 5.31 -41.34 -12.19
N ARG A 476 6.04 -42.24 -12.87
CA ARG A 476 6.33 -42.16 -14.31
C ARG A 476 5.08 -42.38 -15.17
N TYR A 477 4.13 -43.19 -14.70
CA TYR A 477 2.90 -43.55 -15.43
C TYR A 477 1.74 -42.57 -15.19
N LYS A 478 1.94 -41.54 -14.36
CA LYS A 478 0.90 -40.55 -14.01
C LYS A 478 0.24 -39.88 -15.22
N LYS A 479 0.98 -39.66 -16.32
CA LYS A 479 0.44 -39.04 -17.54
C LYS A 479 -0.45 -39.96 -18.38
N VAL A 480 -0.42 -41.27 -18.13
CA VAL A 480 -1.11 -42.29 -18.92
C VAL A 480 -2.13 -43.08 -18.09
N ILE A 481 -2.27 -42.74 -16.81
CA ILE A 481 -3.32 -43.23 -15.91
C ILE A 481 -4.35 -42.11 -15.74
N GLY A 482 -5.63 -42.42 -15.94
CA GLY A 482 -6.76 -41.54 -15.63
C GLY A 482 -7.36 -41.87 -14.27
N TYR A 483 -7.82 -40.85 -13.55
CA TYR A 483 -8.55 -41.03 -12.29
C TYR A 483 -9.80 -40.16 -12.27
N VAL A 484 -10.95 -40.79 -12.08
CA VAL A 484 -12.24 -40.13 -11.91
C VAL A 484 -12.63 -40.23 -10.44
N PRO A 485 -12.64 -39.11 -9.68
CA PRO A 485 -13.08 -39.11 -8.30
C PRO A 485 -14.60 -39.35 -8.17
N GLN A 486 -15.03 -39.61 -6.93
CA GLN A 486 -16.45 -39.76 -6.58
C GLN A 486 -17.23 -38.48 -6.91
N ASP A 487 -16.72 -37.32 -6.50
CA ASP A 487 -17.31 -36.01 -6.81
C ASP A 487 -17.03 -35.56 -8.25
N ASP A 488 -18.04 -35.03 -8.92
CA ASP A 488 -17.94 -34.53 -10.28
C ASP A 488 -17.37 -33.11 -10.34
N ILE A 489 -16.04 -33.02 -10.21
CA ILE A 489 -15.30 -31.75 -10.28
C ILE A 489 -15.13 -31.33 -11.75
N VAL A 490 -16.01 -30.45 -12.22
CA VAL A 490 -16.05 -29.91 -13.59
C VAL A 490 -16.32 -28.41 -13.56
N LEU A 491 -15.83 -27.66 -14.56
CA LEU A 491 -16.03 -26.20 -14.60
C LEU A 491 -17.44 -25.86 -15.14
N PRO A 492 -18.29 -25.19 -14.35
CA PRO A 492 -19.69 -24.99 -14.68
C PRO A 492 -19.91 -23.90 -15.75
N GLU A 493 -18.99 -22.93 -15.88
CA GLU A 493 -19.09 -21.85 -16.87
C GLU A 493 -18.74 -22.31 -18.28
N LEU A 494 -18.15 -23.50 -18.44
CA LEU A 494 -17.71 -24.05 -19.72
C LEU A 494 -18.75 -25.02 -20.30
N THR A 495 -18.70 -25.20 -21.63
CA THR A 495 -19.51 -26.23 -22.28
C THR A 495 -18.91 -27.62 -22.07
N VAL A 496 -19.70 -28.67 -22.38
CA VAL A 496 -19.22 -30.05 -22.40
C VAL A 496 -17.97 -30.19 -23.27
N TYR A 497 -18.03 -29.69 -24.51
CA TYR A 497 -16.90 -29.71 -25.44
C TYR A 497 -15.68 -28.93 -24.91
N GLU A 498 -15.89 -27.74 -24.32
CA GLU A 498 -14.80 -26.90 -23.82
C GLU A 498 -14.04 -27.52 -22.65
N ASN A 499 -14.75 -28.20 -21.73
CA ASN A 499 -14.11 -28.93 -20.63
C ASN A 499 -13.22 -30.07 -21.16
N ILE A 500 -13.75 -30.87 -22.09
CA ILE A 500 -13.06 -32.06 -22.62
C ILE A 500 -11.88 -31.65 -23.51
N VAL A 501 -12.07 -30.69 -24.42
CA VAL A 501 -11.01 -30.23 -25.34
C VAL A 501 -9.86 -29.54 -24.60
N HIS A 502 -10.13 -28.90 -23.46
CA HIS A 502 -9.10 -28.28 -22.64
C HIS A 502 -8.16 -29.36 -22.06
N CYS A 503 -8.74 -30.42 -21.49
CA CYS A 503 -7.98 -31.56 -20.97
C CYS A 503 -7.15 -32.23 -22.07
N ALA A 504 -7.74 -32.42 -23.26
CA ALA A 504 -7.07 -32.99 -24.43
C ALA A 504 -5.83 -32.15 -24.83
N LYS A 505 -5.99 -30.83 -25.00
CA LYS A 505 -4.92 -29.92 -25.42
C LYS A 505 -3.73 -29.87 -24.46
N ILE A 506 -3.97 -30.14 -23.17
CA ILE A 506 -2.93 -30.13 -22.15
C ILE A 506 -2.21 -31.47 -22.06
N ARG A 507 -2.92 -32.60 -22.21
CA ARG A 507 -2.40 -33.94 -21.89
C ARG A 507 -1.98 -34.77 -23.10
N LEU A 508 -2.54 -34.52 -24.28
CA LEU A 508 -2.18 -35.25 -25.52
C LEU A 508 -0.73 -34.97 -25.97
N PRO A 509 -0.16 -35.83 -26.84
CA PRO A 509 1.18 -35.63 -27.39
C PRO A 509 1.36 -34.26 -28.08
N GLN A 510 2.55 -33.66 -27.93
CA GLN A 510 2.83 -32.34 -28.52
C GLN A 510 2.84 -32.33 -30.05
N THR A 511 3.01 -33.50 -30.68
CA THR A 511 3.08 -33.71 -32.13
C THR A 511 1.72 -33.61 -32.82
N TRP A 512 0.62 -33.67 -32.07
CA TRP A 512 -0.72 -33.69 -32.63
C TRP A 512 -1.14 -32.33 -33.20
N SER A 513 -1.73 -32.35 -34.39
CA SER A 513 -2.31 -31.16 -34.99
C SER A 513 -3.59 -30.74 -34.27
N ARG A 514 -4.01 -29.48 -34.45
CA ARG A 514 -5.26 -29.00 -33.87
C ARG A 514 -6.47 -29.79 -34.38
N ALA A 515 -6.50 -30.13 -35.67
CA ALA A 515 -7.59 -30.91 -36.28
C ALA A 515 -7.66 -32.33 -35.69
N ASP A 516 -6.51 -32.96 -35.43
CA ASP A 516 -6.45 -34.28 -34.79
C ASP A 516 -7.02 -34.26 -33.37
N ILE A 517 -6.68 -33.22 -32.59
CA ILE A 517 -7.20 -33.06 -31.23
C ILE A 517 -8.71 -32.87 -31.25
N GLU A 518 -9.23 -32.02 -32.15
CA GLU A 518 -10.66 -31.76 -32.27
C GLU A 518 -11.42 -33.04 -32.71
N SER A 519 -10.91 -33.78 -33.70
CA SER A 519 -11.47 -35.06 -34.14
C SER A 519 -11.49 -36.14 -33.04
N HIS A 520 -10.40 -36.23 -32.25
CA HIS A 520 -10.35 -37.13 -31.10
C HIS A 520 -11.40 -36.79 -30.05
N VAL A 521 -11.54 -35.51 -29.72
CA VAL A 521 -12.51 -35.04 -28.73
C VAL A 521 -13.94 -35.32 -29.19
N GLU A 522 -14.26 -35.16 -30.47
CA GLU A 522 -15.59 -35.55 -30.98
C GLU A 522 -15.83 -37.05 -30.82
N SER A 523 -14.83 -37.88 -31.16
CA SER A 523 -14.96 -39.33 -30.98
C SER A 523 -15.17 -39.73 -29.51
N VAL A 524 -14.56 -39.01 -28.56
CA VAL A 524 -14.77 -39.21 -27.11
C VAL A 524 -16.20 -38.78 -26.70
N ILE A 525 -16.69 -37.65 -27.21
CA ILE A 525 -18.03 -37.14 -26.93
C ILE A 525 -19.11 -38.09 -27.46
N ASP A 526 -18.93 -38.60 -28.68
CA ASP A 526 -19.82 -39.57 -29.30
C ASP A 526 -19.80 -40.90 -28.53
N CYS A 527 -18.62 -41.39 -28.14
CA CYS A 527 -18.46 -42.61 -27.33
C CYS A 527 -19.19 -42.52 -25.99
N LEU A 528 -19.27 -41.33 -25.40
CA LEU A 528 -19.95 -41.10 -24.12
C LEU A 528 -21.43 -40.71 -24.30
N GLU A 529 -21.95 -40.71 -25.52
CA GLU A 529 -23.32 -40.30 -25.85
C GLU A 529 -23.63 -38.88 -25.35
N LEU A 530 -22.69 -37.96 -25.53
CA LEU A 530 -22.81 -36.55 -25.13
C LEU A 530 -23.01 -35.59 -26.30
N SER A 531 -23.13 -36.09 -27.53
CA SER A 531 -23.17 -35.29 -28.76
C SER A 531 -24.34 -34.30 -28.78
N HIS A 532 -25.50 -34.69 -28.25
CA HIS A 532 -26.70 -33.82 -28.17
C HIS A 532 -26.55 -32.66 -27.17
N VAL A 533 -25.67 -32.79 -26.17
CA VAL A 533 -25.37 -31.74 -25.16
C VAL A 533 -23.98 -31.12 -25.34
N ARG A 534 -23.28 -31.42 -26.43
CA ARG A 534 -21.91 -30.97 -26.73
C ARG A 534 -21.67 -29.47 -26.48
N ASN A 535 -22.61 -28.63 -26.93
CA ASN A 535 -22.51 -27.17 -26.85
C ASN A 535 -23.23 -26.57 -25.64
N SER A 536 -23.87 -27.40 -24.81
CA SER A 536 -24.55 -26.95 -23.60
C SER A 536 -23.53 -26.64 -22.51
N LEU A 537 -23.81 -25.61 -21.72
CA LEU A 537 -23.08 -25.34 -20.48
C LEU A 537 -23.30 -26.49 -19.50
N VAL A 538 -22.30 -26.81 -18.69
CA VAL A 538 -22.42 -27.85 -17.65
C VAL A 538 -23.31 -27.38 -16.49
N GLY A 539 -23.14 -26.13 -16.06
CA GLY A 539 -23.88 -25.56 -14.93
C GLY A 539 -23.36 -26.04 -13.57
N SER A 540 -23.73 -25.32 -12.50
CA SER A 540 -23.33 -25.66 -11.13
C SER A 540 -24.27 -26.72 -10.55
N VAL A 541 -23.96 -27.29 -9.38
CA VAL A 541 -24.87 -28.26 -8.72
C VAL A 541 -26.17 -27.56 -8.29
N ALA A 542 -26.08 -26.30 -7.82
CA ALA A 542 -27.25 -25.49 -7.44
C ALA A 542 -28.09 -25.02 -8.64
N ARG A 543 -27.47 -24.87 -9.82
CA ARG A 543 -28.15 -24.49 -11.08
C ARG A 543 -27.74 -25.45 -12.19
N PRO A 544 -28.25 -26.70 -12.18
CA PRO A 544 -27.89 -27.69 -13.18
C PRO A 544 -28.47 -27.30 -14.54
N VAL A 545 -27.64 -27.40 -15.59
CA VAL A 545 -28.07 -27.24 -16.99
C VAL A 545 -28.17 -28.60 -17.68
N ILE A 546 -27.20 -29.48 -17.40
CA ILE A 546 -27.23 -30.90 -17.81
C ILE A 546 -27.59 -31.80 -16.63
N SER A 547 -28.05 -33.03 -16.92
CA SER A 547 -28.40 -34.00 -15.86
C SER A 547 -27.17 -34.46 -15.07
N GLY A 548 -27.38 -34.99 -13.86
CA GLY A 548 -26.30 -35.57 -13.04
C GLY A 548 -25.52 -36.66 -13.79
N GLY A 549 -26.21 -37.56 -14.47
CA GLY A 549 -25.56 -38.59 -15.30
C GLY A 549 -24.77 -38.06 -16.48
N GLN A 550 -25.26 -37.01 -17.15
CA GLN A 550 -24.49 -36.34 -18.19
C GLN A 550 -23.24 -35.68 -17.61
N ARG A 551 -23.33 -35.04 -16.44
CA ARG A 551 -22.17 -34.45 -15.74
C ARG A 551 -21.13 -35.50 -15.37
N LYS A 552 -21.56 -36.66 -14.86
CA LYS A 552 -20.66 -37.78 -14.57
C LYS A 552 -19.92 -38.26 -15.81
N ARG A 553 -20.62 -38.38 -16.94
CA ARG A 553 -20.01 -38.69 -18.25
C ARG A 553 -19.01 -37.62 -18.70
N VAL A 554 -19.25 -36.33 -18.47
CA VAL A 554 -18.26 -35.27 -18.73
C VAL A 554 -17.00 -35.48 -17.88
N SER A 555 -17.16 -35.79 -16.60
CA SER A 555 -16.03 -36.07 -15.68
C SER A 555 -15.18 -37.24 -16.16
N ILE A 556 -15.81 -38.29 -16.69
CA ILE A 556 -15.14 -39.44 -17.32
C ILE A 556 -14.48 -39.02 -18.65
N GLY A 557 -15.17 -38.25 -19.48
CA GLY A 557 -14.68 -37.75 -20.77
C GLY A 557 -13.45 -36.87 -20.65
N MET A 558 -13.33 -36.06 -19.60
CA MET A 558 -12.13 -35.28 -19.30
C MET A 558 -10.89 -36.17 -19.08
N GLU A 559 -11.07 -37.36 -18.49
CA GLU A 559 -9.97 -38.33 -18.32
C GLU A 559 -9.71 -39.12 -19.60
N LEU A 560 -10.76 -39.57 -20.31
CA LEU A 560 -10.62 -40.32 -21.57
C LEU A 560 -10.00 -39.49 -22.69
N ALA A 561 -10.24 -38.17 -22.73
CA ALA A 561 -9.66 -37.26 -23.72
C ALA A 561 -8.13 -37.11 -23.63
N ALA A 562 -7.51 -37.59 -22.55
CA ALA A 562 -6.06 -37.69 -22.43
C ALA A 562 -5.48 -38.98 -23.06
N ALA A 563 -6.33 -39.80 -23.66
CA ALA A 563 -6.02 -41.14 -24.13
C ALA A 563 -5.24 -41.99 -23.09
N PRO A 564 -5.86 -42.29 -21.93
CA PRO A 564 -5.23 -43.09 -20.88
C PRO A 564 -5.14 -44.56 -21.30
N MET A 565 -4.15 -45.27 -20.74
CA MET A 565 -3.99 -46.73 -20.91
C MET A 565 -4.63 -47.51 -19.76
N ALA A 566 -4.82 -46.88 -18.61
CA ALA A 566 -5.63 -47.37 -17.50
C ALA A 566 -6.48 -46.23 -16.92
N ILE A 567 -7.70 -46.53 -16.53
CA ILE A 567 -8.61 -45.56 -15.90
C ILE A 567 -9.18 -46.16 -14.61
N PHE A 568 -9.07 -45.40 -13.53
CA PHE A 568 -9.60 -45.71 -12.22
C PHE A 568 -10.82 -44.83 -11.96
N LEU A 569 -11.95 -45.43 -11.58
CA LEU A 569 -13.18 -44.70 -11.29
C LEU A 569 -13.66 -45.03 -9.87
N ASP A 570 -13.83 -44.00 -9.06
CA ASP A 570 -14.35 -44.12 -7.71
C ASP A 570 -15.87 -43.91 -7.73
N GLU A 571 -16.63 -44.96 -7.43
CA GLU A 571 -18.10 -44.99 -7.40
C GLU A 571 -18.78 -44.34 -8.63
N PRO A 572 -18.51 -44.81 -9.87
CA PRO A 572 -19.04 -44.19 -11.08
C PRO A 572 -20.57 -44.25 -11.19
N THR A 573 -21.23 -45.16 -10.46
CA THR A 573 -22.68 -45.36 -10.47
C THR A 573 -23.42 -44.56 -9.38
N SER A 574 -22.70 -43.88 -8.49
CA SER A 574 -23.30 -43.12 -7.39
C SER A 574 -24.02 -41.87 -7.91
N GLY A 575 -25.21 -41.59 -7.37
CA GLY A 575 -26.03 -40.45 -7.79
C GLY A 575 -26.71 -40.58 -9.16
N LEU A 576 -26.69 -41.79 -9.77
CA LEU A 576 -27.35 -42.08 -11.04
C LEU A 576 -28.63 -42.90 -10.85
N ASP A 577 -29.60 -42.70 -11.74
CA ASP A 577 -30.70 -43.63 -11.91
C ASP A 577 -30.22 -44.95 -12.55
N ALA A 578 -31.00 -46.01 -12.35
CA ALA A 578 -30.62 -47.38 -12.70
C ALA A 578 -30.22 -47.56 -14.18
N THR A 579 -31.00 -46.97 -15.08
CA THR A 579 -30.82 -47.06 -16.52
C THR A 579 -29.56 -46.30 -16.95
N ALA A 580 -29.31 -45.11 -16.41
CA ALA A 580 -28.10 -44.36 -16.69
C ALA A 580 -26.84 -45.05 -16.14
N ALA A 581 -26.92 -45.66 -14.96
CA ALA A 581 -25.84 -46.45 -14.37
C ALA A 581 -25.49 -47.68 -15.24
N SER A 582 -26.49 -48.46 -15.66
CA SER A 582 -26.31 -49.63 -16.52
C SER A 582 -25.73 -49.25 -17.90
N SER A 583 -26.24 -48.18 -18.50
CA SER A 583 -25.69 -47.62 -19.76
C SER A 583 -24.24 -47.17 -19.60
N MET A 584 -23.89 -46.45 -18.52
CA MET A 584 -22.52 -46.01 -18.27
C MET A 584 -21.55 -47.18 -18.07
N MET A 585 -21.94 -48.18 -17.30
CA MET A 585 -21.13 -49.38 -17.07
C MET A 585 -20.94 -50.19 -18.35
N SER A 586 -21.95 -50.25 -19.21
CA SER A 586 -21.86 -50.82 -20.56
C SER A 586 -20.85 -50.07 -21.44
N THR A 587 -20.84 -48.73 -21.40
CA THR A 587 -19.84 -47.93 -22.10
C THR A 587 -18.42 -48.21 -21.58
N LEU A 588 -18.24 -48.27 -20.25
CA LEU A 588 -16.95 -48.60 -19.64
C LEU A 588 -16.48 -50.02 -20.00
N LYS A 589 -17.40 -50.98 -20.09
CA LYS A 589 -17.12 -52.33 -20.56
C LYS A 589 -16.64 -52.35 -22.01
N ALA A 590 -17.29 -51.59 -22.89
CA ALA A 590 -16.86 -51.44 -24.27
C ALA A 590 -15.45 -50.82 -24.34
N VAL A 591 -15.18 -49.77 -23.55
CA VAL A 591 -13.87 -49.15 -23.44
C VAL A 591 -12.79 -50.14 -22.95
N ALA A 592 -13.13 -51.02 -22.00
CA ALA A 592 -12.24 -52.09 -21.55
C ALA A 592 -11.90 -53.09 -22.66
N ARG A 593 -12.91 -53.54 -23.43
CA ARG A 593 -12.73 -54.45 -24.58
C ARG A 593 -11.81 -53.89 -25.67
N LEU A 594 -11.68 -52.57 -25.76
CA LEU A 594 -10.73 -51.93 -26.67
C LEU A 594 -9.26 -52.08 -26.22
N GLY A 595 -9.05 -52.57 -24.99
CA GLY A 595 -7.78 -52.85 -24.34
C GLY A 595 -7.37 -51.83 -23.27
N ILE A 596 -8.21 -50.83 -22.94
CA ILE A 596 -7.97 -49.97 -21.76
C ILE A 596 -8.21 -50.80 -20.51
N THR A 597 -7.37 -50.63 -19.49
CA THR A 597 -7.61 -51.28 -18.19
C THR A 597 -8.56 -50.41 -17.38
N VAL A 598 -9.74 -50.93 -17.04
CA VAL A 598 -10.78 -50.16 -16.33
C VAL A 598 -10.96 -50.75 -14.94
N ILE A 599 -10.74 -49.93 -13.92
CA ILE A 599 -10.82 -50.36 -12.52
C ILE A 599 -11.86 -49.48 -11.83
N VAL A 600 -12.91 -50.10 -11.29
CA VAL A 600 -14.02 -49.39 -10.66
C VAL A 600 -14.14 -49.77 -9.19
N ILE A 601 -14.31 -48.77 -8.31
CA ILE A 601 -14.76 -49.01 -6.94
C ILE A 601 -16.29 -48.93 -6.96
N ILE A 602 -16.97 -49.97 -6.48
CA ILE A 602 -18.44 -50.00 -6.44
C ILE A 602 -18.94 -50.56 -5.12
N HIS A 603 -20.06 -50.01 -4.63
CA HIS A 603 -20.73 -50.43 -3.41
C HIS A 603 -22.14 -50.86 -3.81
N GLN A 604 -22.44 -52.16 -3.76
CA GLN A 604 -23.74 -52.76 -4.14
C GLN A 604 -24.16 -52.53 -5.61
N PRO A 605 -23.52 -53.24 -6.57
CA PRO A 605 -23.97 -53.22 -7.96
C PRO A 605 -25.29 -54.00 -8.13
N ARG A 606 -26.15 -53.51 -9.05
CA ARG A 606 -27.28 -54.30 -9.56
C ARG A 606 -26.78 -55.53 -10.33
N THR A 607 -27.62 -56.56 -10.44
CA THR A 607 -27.30 -57.79 -11.18
C THR A 607 -26.75 -57.52 -12.58
N GLU A 608 -27.43 -56.67 -13.37
CA GLU A 608 -26.99 -56.28 -14.72
C GLU A 608 -25.58 -55.69 -14.77
N ILE A 609 -25.19 -54.94 -13.73
CA ILE A 609 -23.86 -54.32 -13.63
C ILE A 609 -22.84 -55.33 -13.13
N PHE A 610 -23.23 -56.17 -12.17
CA PHE A 610 -22.37 -57.22 -11.61
C PHE A 610 -21.91 -58.21 -12.68
N ASP A 611 -22.79 -58.57 -13.61
CA ASP A 611 -22.50 -59.50 -14.71
C ASP A 611 -21.60 -58.90 -15.80
N LEU A 612 -21.39 -57.57 -15.82
CA LEU A 612 -20.47 -56.92 -16.75
C LEU A 612 -19.01 -57.02 -16.31
N PHE A 613 -18.71 -57.30 -15.03
CA PHE A 613 -17.35 -57.37 -14.53
C PHE A 613 -16.59 -58.59 -15.06
N ASP A 614 -15.36 -58.40 -15.51
CA ASP A 614 -14.47 -59.53 -15.87
C ASP A 614 -13.88 -60.15 -14.60
N ASN A 615 -13.37 -59.29 -13.71
CA ASN A 615 -12.68 -59.69 -12.49
C ASN A 615 -13.24 -58.94 -11.28
N LEU A 616 -13.19 -59.60 -10.12
CA LEU A 616 -13.55 -59.04 -8.82
C LEU A 616 -12.35 -59.05 -7.89
N ILE A 617 -12.19 -57.96 -7.13
CA ILE A 617 -11.26 -57.84 -6.01
C ILE A 617 -12.11 -57.49 -4.79
N LEU A 618 -12.24 -58.44 -3.87
CA LEU A 618 -13.00 -58.26 -2.64
C LEU A 618 -12.03 -58.00 -1.48
N LEU A 619 -12.21 -56.87 -0.80
CA LEU A 619 -11.38 -56.45 0.33
C LEU A 619 -12.19 -56.46 1.64
N GLY A 620 -11.59 -57.00 2.69
CA GLY A 620 -12.10 -56.94 4.06
C GLY A 620 -10.95 -56.66 5.03
N ASN A 621 -11.16 -55.74 5.98
CA ASN A 621 -10.14 -55.36 6.98
C ASN A 621 -8.75 -55.00 6.40
N GLY A 622 -8.68 -54.53 5.15
CA GLY A 622 -7.41 -54.21 4.48
C GLY A 622 -6.67 -55.40 3.85
N GLN A 623 -7.29 -56.58 3.81
CA GLN A 623 -6.78 -57.83 3.25
C GLN A 623 -7.71 -58.35 2.15
N THR A 624 -7.21 -59.25 1.29
CA THR A 624 -7.98 -59.81 0.18
C THR A 624 -8.84 -60.98 0.64
N ILE A 625 -10.15 -60.94 0.36
CA ILE A 625 -11.11 -62.03 0.57
C ILE A 625 -11.24 -62.90 -0.68
N TYR A 626 -11.17 -62.28 -1.85
CA TYR A 626 -11.26 -62.96 -3.13
C TYR A 626 -10.64 -62.09 -4.21
N GLU A 627 -9.95 -62.72 -5.15
CA GLU A 627 -9.46 -62.09 -6.35
C GLU A 627 -9.53 -63.08 -7.52
N GLY A 628 -10.25 -62.72 -8.58
CA GLY A 628 -10.34 -63.58 -9.76
C GLY A 628 -11.54 -63.24 -10.64
N PRO A 629 -11.86 -64.11 -11.61
CA PRO A 629 -12.99 -63.92 -12.50
C PRO A 629 -14.32 -63.79 -11.74
N GLN A 630 -15.20 -62.90 -12.17
CA GLN A 630 -16.52 -62.71 -11.54
C GLN A 630 -17.34 -64.02 -11.51
N ARG A 631 -17.28 -64.80 -12.60
CA ARG A 631 -18.06 -66.04 -12.75
C ARG A 631 -17.68 -67.13 -11.73
N GLN A 632 -16.43 -67.14 -11.27
CA GLN A 632 -15.92 -68.12 -10.30
C GLN A 632 -16.20 -67.70 -8.84
N ALA A 633 -16.67 -66.47 -8.61
CA ALA A 633 -16.91 -65.98 -7.27
C ALA A 633 -18.02 -66.78 -6.56
N GLN A 634 -19.10 -67.13 -7.29
CA GLN A 634 -20.18 -67.94 -6.75
C GLN A 634 -19.67 -69.32 -6.31
N ASP A 635 -18.99 -70.04 -7.20
CA ASP A 635 -18.42 -71.37 -6.91
C ASP A 635 -17.48 -71.35 -5.70
N TYR A 636 -16.69 -70.28 -5.54
CA TYR A 636 -15.79 -70.09 -4.40
C TYR A 636 -16.55 -69.94 -3.07
N PHE A 637 -17.58 -69.10 -3.03
CA PHE A 637 -18.38 -68.90 -1.81
C PHE A 637 -19.27 -70.12 -1.50
N GLU A 638 -19.80 -70.81 -2.52
CA GLU A 638 -20.53 -72.07 -2.35
C GLU A 638 -19.62 -73.17 -1.81
N GLY A 639 -18.36 -73.25 -2.26
CA GLY A 639 -17.34 -74.14 -1.69
C GLY A 639 -17.03 -73.91 -0.21
N MET A 640 -17.31 -72.71 0.31
CA MET A 640 -17.20 -72.37 1.73
C MET A 640 -18.50 -72.57 2.53
N GLY A 641 -19.56 -73.06 1.88
CA GLY A 641 -20.86 -73.37 2.47
C GLY A 641 -21.87 -72.22 2.49
N PHE A 642 -21.67 -71.16 1.70
CA PHE A 642 -22.68 -70.12 1.50
C PHE A 642 -23.62 -70.49 0.36
N GLY A 643 -24.94 -70.45 0.58
CA GLY A 643 -25.94 -70.71 -0.47
C GLY A 643 -26.36 -69.43 -1.19
N PHE A 644 -26.36 -69.44 -2.52
CA PHE A 644 -26.88 -68.35 -3.35
C PHE A 644 -28.33 -68.64 -3.77
N PRO A 645 -29.33 -67.84 -3.34
CA PRO A 645 -30.71 -68.03 -3.77
C PRO A 645 -30.88 -67.78 -5.28
N ALA A 646 -31.64 -68.64 -5.96
CA ALA A 646 -31.80 -68.64 -7.43
C ALA A 646 -32.35 -67.34 -8.06
N HIS A 647 -32.99 -66.48 -7.27
CA HIS A 647 -33.54 -65.18 -7.74
C HIS A 647 -33.00 -63.99 -6.94
N SER A 648 -31.79 -64.13 -6.37
CA SER A 648 -31.12 -63.05 -5.65
C SER A 648 -30.13 -62.29 -6.54
N ASN A 649 -29.85 -61.05 -6.21
CA ASN A 649 -28.74 -60.32 -6.81
C ASN A 649 -27.43 -60.86 -6.22
N HIS A 650 -26.64 -61.59 -7.02
CA HIS A 650 -25.37 -62.15 -6.58
C HIS A 650 -24.40 -61.08 -6.06
N GLY A 651 -24.46 -59.86 -6.60
CA GLY A 651 -23.65 -58.74 -6.11
C GLY A 651 -24.01 -58.32 -4.69
N ASP A 652 -25.30 -58.36 -4.33
CA ASP A 652 -25.77 -58.05 -2.98
C ASP A 652 -25.38 -59.17 -2.00
N VAL A 653 -25.59 -60.44 -2.39
CA VAL A 653 -25.18 -61.61 -1.59
C VAL A 653 -23.67 -61.56 -1.28
N VAL A 654 -22.84 -61.31 -2.29
CA VAL A 654 -21.38 -61.16 -2.09
C VAL A 654 -21.07 -59.99 -1.17
N THR A 655 -21.78 -58.86 -1.31
CA THR A 655 -21.59 -57.68 -0.45
C THR A 655 -21.98 -57.98 1.00
N ASP A 656 -23.07 -58.69 1.24
CA ASP A 656 -23.52 -59.08 2.58
C ASP A 656 -22.55 -60.06 3.23
N ILE A 657 -22.01 -61.02 2.47
CA ILE A 657 -20.98 -61.94 2.96
C ILE A 657 -19.72 -61.17 3.38
N ILE A 658 -19.16 -60.31 2.52
CA ILE A 658 -17.90 -59.61 2.81
C ILE A 658 -18.03 -58.49 3.86
N THR A 659 -19.25 -58.04 4.17
CA THR A 659 -19.53 -57.07 5.24
C THR A 659 -19.83 -57.74 6.59
N GLY A 660 -19.92 -59.07 6.64
CA GLY A 660 -20.19 -59.84 7.86
C GLY A 660 -21.65 -60.15 8.11
N ASN A 661 -22.56 -59.80 7.19
CA ASN A 661 -23.99 -60.10 7.24
C ASN A 661 -24.36 -61.42 6.54
N GLY A 662 -23.38 -62.29 6.25
CA GLY A 662 -23.57 -63.53 5.50
C GLY A 662 -24.40 -64.64 6.18
N ARG A 663 -25.00 -64.39 7.36
CA ARG A 663 -25.70 -65.41 8.16
C ARG A 663 -26.95 -65.95 7.46
N ASP A 664 -27.61 -65.13 6.66
CA ASP A 664 -28.79 -65.51 5.88
C ASP A 664 -28.45 -66.53 4.79
N TYR A 665 -27.18 -66.57 4.35
CA TYR A 665 -26.67 -67.46 3.31
C TYR A 665 -25.92 -68.67 3.87
N LYS A 666 -25.47 -68.63 5.13
CA LYS A 666 -24.78 -69.73 5.81
C LYS A 666 -25.28 -69.87 7.26
N ARG A 667 -26.17 -70.86 7.48
CA ARG A 667 -26.82 -71.10 8.78
C ARG A 667 -25.87 -71.61 9.87
N ILE A 668 -24.85 -72.38 9.51
CA ILE A 668 -23.94 -73.08 10.44
C ILE A 668 -22.48 -72.84 10.00
N GLY A 669 -21.59 -72.56 10.95
CA GLY A 669 -20.17 -72.31 10.73
C GLY A 669 -19.74 -70.85 10.99
N ASP A 670 -18.43 -70.60 10.85
CA ASP A 670 -17.87 -69.25 10.95
C ASP A 670 -18.16 -68.45 9.68
N ILE A 671 -18.55 -67.20 9.88
CA ILE A 671 -18.88 -66.19 8.86
C ILE A 671 -18.06 -64.91 9.06
N SER A 672 -17.12 -64.91 10.02
CA SER A 672 -16.25 -63.78 10.30
C SER A 672 -15.43 -63.40 9.07
N THR A 673 -15.17 -62.11 8.87
CA THR A 673 -14.34 -61.63 7.78
C THR A 673 -12.91 -62.19 7.85
N ASP A 674 -12.39 -62.43 9.05
CA ASP A 674 -11.08 -63.04 9.27
C ASP A 674 -11.02 -64.50 8.76
N SER A 675 -12.11 -65.27 8.94
CA SER A 675 -12.20 -66.63 8.38
C SER A 675 -12.20 -66.64 6.85
N LEU A 676 -12.87 -65.67 6.22
CA LEU A 676 -12.89 -65.51 4.77
C LEU A 676 -11.50 -65.18 4.21
N ILE A 677 -10.76 -64.31 4.91
CA ILE A 677 -9.39 -63.95 4.53
C ILE A 677 -8.44 -65.14 4.70
N ALA A 678 -8.53 -65.88 5.80
CA ALA A 678 -7.71 -67.06 6.04
C ALA A 678 -7.94 -68.14 4.96
N ASN A 679 -9.20 -68.39 4.59
CA ASN A 679 -9.54 -69.32 3.51
C ASN A 679 -8.95 -68.89 2.17
N TRP A 680 -9.03 -67.61 1.81
CA TRP A 680 -8.46 -67.11 0.56
C TRP A 680 -6.94 -67.25 0.53
N SER A 681 -6.26 -66.92 1.63
CA SER A 681 -4.82 -67.07 1.72
C SER A 681 -4.37 -68.52 1.50
N SER A 682 -5.12 -69.48 2.04
CA SER A 682 -4.91 -70.92 1.87
C SER A 682 -5.21 -71.38 0.43
N HIS A 683 -6.32 -70.92 -0.14
CA HIS A 683 -6.71 -71.21 -1.52
C HIS A 683 -5.69 -70.68 -2.54
N ARG A 684 -5.15 -69.48 -2.30
CA ARG A 684 -4.06 -68.92 -3.12
C ARG A 684 -2.77 -69.72 -3.03
N LEU A 685 -2.38 -70.17 -1.83
CA LEU A 685 -1.19 -71.01 -1.68
C LEU A 685 -1.35 -72.34 -2.44
N ALA A 686 -2.54 -72.92 -2.44
CA ALA A 686 -2.86 -74.14 -3.18
C ALA A 686 -2.84 -73.95 -4.71
N THR A 687 -3.34 -72.82 -5.21
CA THR A 687 -3.38 -72.50 -6.65
C THR A 687 -2.06 -71.96 -7.20
N ALA A 688 -1.29 -71.22 -6.39
CA ALA A 688 0.04 -70.71 -6.78
C ALA A 688 1.07 -71.81 -7.07
N ASN A 689 0.87 -73.02 -6.56
CA ASN A 689 1.70 -74.19 -6.86
C ASN A 689 1.37 -74.86 -8.22
N LYS A 690 0.28 -74.47 -8.91
CA LYS A 690 -0.16 -75.08 -10.17
C LYS A 690 0.10 -74.25 -11.43
N GLU A 691 0.31 -72.94 -11.34
CA GLU A 691 0.51 -72.09 -12.53
C GLU A 691 1.66 -71.08 -12.34
N ARG A 692 2.75 -71.27 -13.11
CA ARG A 692 3.70 -70.21 -13.46
C ARG A 692 4.25 -70.43 -14.88
N PRO A 693 3.71 -69.78 -15.92
CA PRO A 693 4.56 -69.28 -16.99
C PRO A 693 5.10 -67.93 -16.55
N ALA A 694 6.42 -67.80 -16.48
CA ALA A 694 7.08 -66.51 -16.36
C ALA A 694 6.62 -65.61 -17.52
N SER A 695 5.81 -64.59 -17.23
CA SER A 695 5.47 -63.58 -18.24
C SER A 695 6.76 -62.86 -18.62
N SER A 696 7.15 -63.01 -19.89
CA SER A 696 8.35 -62.41 -20.47
C SER A 696 8.42 -60.93 -20.11
N ILE A 697 9.55 -60.49 -19.56
CA ILE A 697 9.87 -59.08 -19.32
C ILE A 697 9.85 -58.38 -20.70
N MET A 698 8.74 -57.73 -21.03
CA MET A 698 8.68 -56.89 -22.23
C MET A 698 9.55 -55.64 -21.99
N SER A 699 10.43 -55.32 -22.95
CA SER A 699 11.22 -54.10 -22.87
C SER A 699 10.30 -52.87 -23.03
N ASN A 700 10.08 -52.13 -21.94
CA ASN A 700 9.21 -50.95 -21.88
C ASN A 700 9.80 -49.67 -22.54
N THR A 701 10.92 -49.77 -23.26
CA THR A 701 11.68 -48.63 -23.83
C THR A 701 10.85 -47.72 -24.73
N GLY A 702 10.03 -48.27 -25.63
CA GLY A 702 9.16 -47.48 -26.51
C GLY A 702 8.05 -46.72 -25.76
N MET A 703 7.49 -47.33 -24.71
CA MET A 703 6.45 -46.70 -23.88
C MET A 703 7.01 -45.51 -23.09
N TYR A 704 8.24 -45.57 -22.57
CA TYR A 704 8.85 -44.43 -21.88
C TYR A 704 9.12 -43.25 -22.83
N ALA A 705 9.53 -43.51 -24.07
CA ALA A 705 9.72 -42.46 -25.08
C ALA A 705 8.38 -41.76 -25.36
N ALA A 706 7.29 -42.51 -25.55
CA ALA A 706 5.96 -41.95 -25.77
C ALA A 706 5.47 -41.10 -24.58
N ILE A 707 5.73 -41.52 -23.33
CA ILE A 707 5.36 -40.76 -22.11
C ILE A 707 6.14 -39.44 -22.00
N LYS A 708 7.40 -39.40 -22.47
CA LYS A 708 8.24 -38.19 -22.43
C LYS A 708 7.70 -37.08 -23.34
N HIS A 709 7.17 -37.44 -24.51
CA HIS A 709 6.60 -36.51 -25.50
C HIS A 709 5.13 -36.11 -25.21
N ARG A 710 4.51 -36.68 -24.17
CA ARG A 710 3.13 -36.33 -23.74
C ARG A 710 3.08 -35.06 -22.89
N GLY A 711 2.05 -34.25 -23.15
CA GLY A 711 1.70 -33.07 -22.39
C GLY A 711 2.31 -31.77 -22.93
N ALA A 712 1.55 -30.68 -22.88
CA ALA A 712 1.97 -29.37 -23.36
C ALA A 712 3.13 -28.78 -22.52
N PRO A 713 4.03 -27.98 -23.10
CA PRO A 713 5.06 -27.25 -22.34
C PRO A 713 4.44 -26.20 -21.42
N LEU A 714 5.19 -25.75 -20.41
CA LEU A 714 4.71 -24.83 -19.36
C LEU A 714 4.03 -23.58 -19.94
N TRP A 715 4.67 -22.89 -20.89
CA TRP A 715 4.13 -21.66 -21.49
C TRP A 715 2.80 -21.90 -22.21
N LYS A 716 2.65 -23.04 -22.91
CA LYS A 716 1.43 -23.41 -23.62
C LYS A 716 0.33 -23.79 -22.63
N GLN A 717 0.67 -24.46 -21.51
CA GLN A 717 -0.26 -24.68 -20.41
C GLN A 717 -0.76 -23.35 -19.84
N THR A 718 0.14 -22.42 -19.52
CA THR A 718 -0.22 -21.08 -19.01
C THR A 718 -1.13 -20.34 -19.98
N TRP A 719 -0.83 -20.33 -21.28
CA TRP A 719 -1.67 -19.69 -22.29
C TRP A 719 -3.06 -20.33 -22.41
N LEU A 720 -3.14 -21.66 -22.41
CA LEU A 720 -4.42 -22.38 -22.47
C LEU A 720 -5.27 -22.12 -21.23
N CYS A 721 -4.65 -22.10 -20.05
CA CYS A 721 -5.32 -21.75 -18.80
C CYS A 721 -5.76 -20.28 -18.79
N LEU A 722 -4.95 -19.36 -19.32
CA LEU A 722 -5.29 -17.94 -19.38
C LEU A 722 -6.50 -17.73 -20.30
N ARG A 723 -6.50 -18.36 -21.48
CA ARG A 723 -7.64 -18.34 -22.40
C ARG A 723 -8.90 -18.90 -21.74
N ARG A 724 -8.79 -19.99 -20.98
CA ARG A 724 -9.90 -20.58 -20.22
C ARG A 724 -10.40 -19.60 -19.14
N ALA A 725 -9.51 -19.05 -18.34
CA ALA A 725 -9.84 -18.14 -17.24
C ALA A 725 -10.50 -16.85 -17.75
N MET A 726 -9.99 -16.26 -18.84
CA MET A 726 -10.61 -15.11 -19.51
C MET A 726 -12.02 -15.44 -20.01
N LEU A 727 -12.23 -16.63 -20.58
CA LEU A 727 -13.55 -17.07 -21.02
C LEU A 727 -14.52 -17.24 -19.85
N GLN A 728 -14.07 -17.75 -18.70
CA GLN A 728 -14.88 -17.87 -17.49
C GLN A 728 -15.30 -16.50 -16.95
N GLN A 729 -14.36 -15.55 -16.86
CA GLN A 729 -14.67 -14.18 -16.46
C GLN A 729 -15.66 -13.51 -17.42
N TRP A 730 -15.47 -13.71 -18.72
CA TRP A 730 -16.39 -13.20 -19.73
C TRP A 730 -17.80 -13.81 -19.63
N ARG A 731 -17.95 -15.05 -19.17
CA ARG A 731 -19.27 -15.69 -18.97
C ARG A 731 -19.93 -15.28 -17.65
N THR A 732 -19.14 -14.83 -16.67
CA THR A 732 -19.59 -14.34 -15.35
C THR A 732 -19.73 -12.81 -15.31
N LYS A 733 -20.30 -12.21 -16.36
CA LYS A 733 -20.43 -10.75 -16.55
C LYS A 733 -21.10 -10.02 -15.39
N ALA A 734 -22.09 -10.64 -14.74
CA ALA A 734 -22.80 -10.03 -13.62
C ALA A 734 -21.87 -9.75 -12.44
N ALA A 735 -20.98 -10.69 -12.11
CA ALA A 735 -20.01 -10.50 -11.02
C ALA A 735 -18.95 -9.46 -11.37
N PHE A 736 -18.57 -9.36 -12.66
CA PHE A 736 -17.66 -8.32 -13.13
C PHE A 736 -18.29 -6.91 -13.03
N LEU A 737 -19.52 -6.75 -13.53
CA LEU A 737 -20.25 -5.47 -13.47
C LEU A 737 -20.58 -5.05 -12.04
N ALA A 738 -20.92 -6.00 -11.15
CA ALA A 738 -21.21 -5.70 -9.75
C ALA A 738 -19.98 -5.15 -9.01
N GLU A 739 -18.79 -5.70 -9.27
CA GLU A 739 -17.55 -5.18 -8.68
C GLU A 739 -17.22 -3.78 -9.19
N MET A 740 -17.36 -3.56 -10.50
CA MET A 740 -17.14 -2.25 -11.11
C MET A 740 -18.09 -1.20 -10.54
N GLY A 741 -19.37 -1.56 -10.37
CA GLY A 741 -20.37 -0.70 -9.74
C GLY A 741 -20.08 -0.42 -8.26
N LEU A 742 -19.60 -1.42 -7.50
CA LEU A 742 -19.20 -1.23 -6.10
C LEU A 742 -17.96 -0.34 -5.98
N ALA A 743 -16.96 -0.53 -6.85
CA ALA A 743 -15.77 0.31 -6.90
C ALA A 743 -16.12 1.77 -7.25
N ALA A 744 -17.02 1.95 -8.22
CA ALA A 744 -17.52 3.26 -8.61
C ALA A 744 -18.27 3.95 -7.45
N LEU A 745 -19.16 3.22 -6.79
CA LEU A 745 -19.91 3.72 -5.64
C LEU A 745 -18.97 4.10 -4.49
N ALA A 746 -17.97 3.26 -4.18
CA ALA A 746 -16.99 3.53 -3.13
C ALA A 746 -16.17 4.79 -3.43
N GLY A 747 -15.66 4.94 -4.65
CA GLY A 747 -14.92 6.13 -5.08
C GLY A 747 -15.78 7.39 -5.04
N PHE A 748 -17.05 7.30 -5.45
CA PHE A 748 -17.99 8.42 -5.40
C PHE A 748 -18.36 8.83 -3.97
N LEU A 749 -18.67 7.87 -3.08
CA LEU A 749 -19.03 8.16 -1.68
C LEU A 749 -17.85 8.76 -0.91
N LEU A 750 -16.65 8.20 -1.08
CA LEU A 750 -15.43 8.78 -0.50
C LEU A 750 -15.15 10.16 -1.09
N GLY A 751 -15.37 10.33 -2.39
CA GLY A 751 -15.30 11.61 -3.08
C GLY A 751 -16.23 12.67 -2.50
N LEU A 752 -17.48 12.31 -2.22
CA LEU A 752 -18.46 13.21 -1.61
C LEU A 752 -18.08 13.58 -0.18
N ALA A 753 -17.55 12.65 0.61
CA ALA A 753 -17.14 12.89 1.98
C ALA A 753 -16.02 13.96 2.05
N GLU A 754 -15.06 13.88 1.15
CA GLU A 754 -13.87 14.74 1.11
C GLU A 754 -14.04 16.01 0.25
N HIS A 755 -15.19 16.17 -0.42
CA HIS A 755 -15.45 17.33 -1.29
C HIS A 755 -15.39 18.67 -0.53
N SER A 756 -15.72 18.66 0.77
CA SER A 756 -15.70 19.86 1.63
C SER A 756 -14.31 20.51 1.74
N LYS A 757 -13.24 19.73 1.58
CA LYS A 757 -11.84 20.16 1.70
C LYS A 757 -11.29 20.83 0.43
N LYS A 758 -12.01 20.77 -0.70
CA LYS A 758 -11.63 21.38 -2.00
C LYS A 758 -10.17 21.09 -2.43
N GLY A 759 -9.70 19.87 -2.17
CA GLY A 759 -8.36 19.42 -2.55
C GLY A 759 -7.23 19.80 -1.58
N ILE A 760 -7.49 20.63 -0.57
CA ILE A 760 -6.49 21.07 0.41
C ILE A 760 -6.63 20.22 1.67
N LEU A 761 -5.77 19.21 1.77
CA LEU A 761 -5.81 18.19 2.83
C LEU A 761 -4.68 18.37 3.85
N PHE A 762 -3.93 19.47 3.75
CA PHE A 762 -2.79 19.77 4.61
C PHE A 762 -2.78 21.27 4.94
N VAL A 763 -2.66 21.56 6.23
CA VAL A 763 -2.43 22.92 6.75
C VAL A 763 -1.31 22.82 7.77
N GLY A 764 -0.19 23.50 7.52
CA GLY A 764 0.95 23.53 8.44
C GLY A 764 1.09 24.87 9.14
N THR A 765 2.10 24.96 10.00
CA THR A 765 2.61 26.24 10.51
C THR A 765 3.35 26.98 9.39
N PHE A 766 3.13 28.28 9.25
CA PHE A 766 3.86 29.09 8.29
C PHE A 766 5.36 29.13 8.59
N ASN A 767 6.16 29.36 7.55
CA ASN A 767 7.60 29.57 7.68
C ASN A 767 7.92 30.89 8.40
N GLU A 768 9.04 30.93 9.12
CA GLU A 768 9.53 32.16 9.76
C GLU A 768 9.79 33.28 8.73
N PRO A 769 9.48 34.56 9.03
CA PRO A 769 9.03 35.11 10.33
C PRO A 769 7.51 35.07 10.61
N TYR A 770 6.71 34.48 9.73
CA TYR A 770 5.24 34.58 9.79
C TYR A 770 4.55 33.45 10.57
N SER A 771 5.32 32.67 11.35
CA SER A 771 4.82 31.52 12.11
C SER A 771 3.69 31.88 13.08
N ILE A 772 3.72 33.07 13.69
CA ILE A 772 2.68 33.56 14.63
C ILE A 772 1.31 33.82 13.96
N LEU A 773 1.27 33.98 12.63
CA LEU A 773 0.04 34.16 11.86
C LEU A 773 -0.66 32.83 11.53
N SER A 774 -0.04 31.69 11.89
CA SER A 774 -0.53 30.35 11.55
C SER A 774 -1.94 30.08 12.09
N THR A 775 -2.73 29.38 11.29
CA THR A 775 -4.01 28.81 11.72
C THR A 775 -3.80 27.45 12.38
N ALA A 776 -4.87 26.85 12.91
CA ALA A 776 -4.80 25.50 13.46
C ALA A 776 -4.27 24.51 12.41
N VAL A 777 -3.24 23.76 12.80
CA VAL A 777 -2.59 22.77 11.93
C VAL A 777 -3.45 21.54 11.70
N ASP A 778 -3.36 20.97 10.50
CA ASP A 778 -4.03 19.74 10.09
C ASP A 778 -3.01 18.77 9.47
N PHE A 779 -2.41 17.94 10.34
CA PHE A 779 -1.48 16.88 9.95
C PHE A 779 -2.20 15.53 9.70
N LYS A 780 -3.51 15.45 9.97
CA LYS A 780 -4.26 14.19 9.98
C LYS A 780 -5.02 13.93 8.68
N SER A 781 -5.58 14.97 8.04
CA SER A 781 -6.43 14.79 6.86
C SER A 781 -5.74 14.08 5.70
N ALA A 782 -4.46 14.39 5.42
CA ALA A 782 -3.72 13.75 4.33
C ALA A 782 -3.48 12.23 4.56
N PRO A 783 -2.94 11.78 5.71
CA PRO A 783 -2.88 10.35 6.04
C PRO A 783 -4.26 9.67 6.14
N GLU A 784 -5.26 10.39 6.64
CA GLU A 784 -6.62 9.88 6.79
C GLU A 784 -7.28 9.58 5.44
N LEU A 785 -7.12 10.44 4.43
CA LEU A 785 -7.56 10.14 3.07
C LEU A 785 -6.95 8.83 2.58
N ALA A 786 -5.65 8.62 2.80
CA ALA A 786 -5.00 7.39 2.35
C ALA A 786 -5.50 6.15 3.11
N LEU A 787 -5.79 6.27 4.42
CA LEU A 787 -6.46 5.23 5.20
C LEU A 787 -7.85 4.90 4.63
N LEU A 788 -8.67 5.92 4.34
CA LEU A 788 -10.01 5.73 3.79
C LEU A 788 -9.96 5.08 2.39
N VAL A 789 -8.99 5.48 1.56
CA VAL A 789 -8.72 4.82 0.26
C VAL A 789 -8.33 3.36 0.48
N ALA A 790 -7.43 3.08 1.43
CA ALA A 790 -6.98 1.72 1.76
C ALA A 790 -8.14 0.82 2.22
N ILE A 791 -9.04 1.35 3.07
CA ILE A 791 -10.23 0.64 3.56
C ILE A 791 -11.20 0.39 2.40
N ALA A 792 -11.51 1.42 1.61
CA ALA A 792 -12.44 1.33 0.50
C ALA A 792 -11.99 0.27 -0.52
N ILE A 793 -10.73 0.29 -0.93
CA ILE A 793 -10.15 -0.73 -1.82
C ILE A 793 -10.17 -2.11 -1.15
N GLY A 794 -9.83 -2.20 0.13
CA GLY A 794 -9.85 -3.44 0.91
C GLY A 794 -11.22 -4.14 0.93
N LEU A 795 -12.30 -3.35 1.06
CA LEU A 795 -13.69 -3.84 1.07
C LEU A 795 -14.17 -4.23 -0.34
N VAL A 796 -13.79 -3.47 -1.37
CA VAL A 796 -14.16 -3.74 -2.76
C VAL A 796 -13.46 -4.99 -3.28
N ALA A 797 -12.16 -5.15 -3.01
CA ALA A 797 -11.31 -6.17 -3.63
C ALA A 797 -11.22 -7.49 -2.83
N GLY A 798 -11.39 -7.46 -1.51
CA GLY A 798 -11.16 -8.63 -0.64
C GLY A 798 -12.02 -9.84 -1.00
N ALA A 799 -13.35 -9.68 -1.02
CA ALA A 799 -14.26 -10.79 -1.30
C ALA A 799 -14.21 -11.31 -2.76
N PRO A 800 -14.16 -10.45 -3.80
CA PRO A 800 -13.97 -10.91 -5.18
C PRO A 800 -12.64 -11.64 -5.40
N GLY A 801 -11.56 -11.19 -4.75
CA GLY A 801 -10.26 -11.86 -4.80
C GLY A 801 -10.32 -13.31 -4.33
N VAL A 802 -11.01 -13.58 -3.23
CA VAL A 802 -11.23 -14.95 -2.74
C VAL A 802 -12.03 -15.77 -3.74
N LYS A 803 -13.17 -15.24 -4.21
CA LYS A 803 -14.06 -15.98 -5.14
C LYS A 803 -13.36 -16.34 -6.44
N SER A 804 -12.45 -15.51 -6.93
CA SER A 804 -11.75 -15.79 -8.20
C SER A 804 -10.83 -17.02 -8.14
N PHE A 805 -10.35 -17.44 -6.96
CA PHE A 805 -9.41 -18.54 -6.82
C PHE A 805 -9.96 -19.71 -5.97
N SER A 806 -10.73 -19.42 -4.91
CA SER A 806 -11.19 -20.43 -3.94
C SER A 806 -12.11 -21.49 -4.55
N GLU A 807 -12.97 -21.09 -5.50
CA GLU A 807 -13.96 -21.98 -6.11
C GLU A 807 -13.32 -23.07 -6.98
N GLU A 808 -12.13 -22.78 -7.53
CA GLU A 808 -11.45 -23.68 -8.46
C GLU A 808 -10.28 -24.44 -7.83
N LEU A 809 -10.05 -24.30 -6.52
CA LEU A 809 -8.98 -25.00 -5.82
C LEU A 809 -9.09 -26.53 -5.97
N LEU A 810 -10.31 -27.07 -5.96
CA LEU A 810 -10.57 -28.49 -6.18
C LEU A 810 -10.22 -28.92 -7.61
N MET A 811 -10.57 -28.09 -8.60
CA MET A 811 -10.24 -28.32 -10.01
C MET A 811 -8.72 -28.27 -10.23
N GLN A 812 -8.04 -27.28 -9.63
CA GLN A 812 -6.58 -27.16 -9.70
C GLN A 812 -5.89 -28.39 -9.11
N ARG A 813 -6.37 -28.90 -7.96
CA ARG A 813 -5.83 -30.13 -7.34
C ARG A 813 -6.02 -31.33 -8.27
N ARG A 814 -7.22 -31.52 -8.83
CA ARG A 814 -7.52 -32.57 -9.80
C ARG A 814 -6.59 -32.51 -11.02
N GLU A 815 -6.47 -31.34 -11.66
CA GLU A 815 -5.62 -31.19 -12.85
C GLU A 815 -4.13 -31.39 -12.53
N ALA A 816 -3.66 -30.93 -11.36
CA ALA A 816 -2.30 -31.18 -10.90
C ALA A 816 -2.03 -32.68 -10.64
N GLU A 817 -3.04 -33.42 -10.18
CA GLU A 817 -3.00 -34.88 -10.07
C GLU A 817 -3.05 -35.59 -11.42
N ALA A 818 -3.59 -34.97 -12.46
CA ALA A 818 -3.54 -35.47 -13.84
C ALA A 818 -2.23 -35.12 -14.58
N GLY A 819 -1.34 -34.31 -13.98
CA GLY A 819 -0.03 -33.95 -14.52
C GLY A 819 0.11 -32.51 -15.02
N HIS A 820 -0.89 -31.64 -14.76
CA HIS A 820 -0.80 -30.21 -15.03
C HIS A 820 0.19 -29.51 -14.07
N SER A 821 0.95 -28.54 -14.58
CA SER A 821 1.76 -27.67 -13.72
C SER A 821 0.88 -26.78 -12.84
N ARG A 822 1.09 -26.81 -11.52
CA ARG A 822 0.42 -25.93 -10.56
C ARG A 822 0.77 -24.46 -10.78
N LEU A 823 2.02 -24.18 -11.15
CA LEU A 823 2.51 -22.83 -11.42
C LEU A 823 1.86 -22.23 -12.67
N ALA A 824 1.73 -23.00 -13.75
CA ALA A 824 1.09 -22.53 -14.99
C ALA A 824 -0.37 -22.12 -14.75
N TYR A 825 -1.10 -22.93 -13.96
CA TYR A 825 -2.47 -22.63 -13.59
C TYR A 825 -2.57 -21.35 -12.75
N PHE A 826 -1.69 -21.21 -11.73
CA PHE A 826 -1.67 -20.02 -10.86
C PHE A 826 -1.35 -18.74 -11.65
N LEU A 827 -0.27 -18.73 -12.43
CA LEU A 827 0.11 -17.57 -13.26
C LEU A 827 -1.00 -17.16 -14.23
N ALA A 828 -1.63 -18.13 -14.88
CA ALA A 828 -2.76 -17.87 -15.77
C ALA A 828 -3.95 -17.21 -15.05
N LYS A 829 -4.24 -17.60 -13.81
CA LYS A 829 -5.30 -17.01 -13.00
C LYS A 829 -4.95 -15.58 -12.57
N VAL A 830 -3.73 -15.33 -12.09
CA VAL A 830 -3.27 -13.97 -11.73
C VAL A 830 -3.38 -13.04 -12.94
N LEU A 831 -2.88 -13.46 -14.10
CA LEU A 831 -2.95 -12.67 -15.33
C LEU A 831 -4.38 -12.43 -15.81
N ALA A 832 -5.29 -13.39 -15.62
CA ALA A 832 -6.69 -13.23 -15.98
C ALA A 832 -7.40 -12.19 -15.10
N VAL A 833 -6.97 -11.97 -13.86
CA VAL A 833 -7.59 -11.01 -12.93
C VAL A 833 -7.16 -9.57 -13.20
N LEU A 834 -6.01 -9.34 -13.86
CA LEU A 834 -5.49 -7.99 -14.11
C LEU A 834 -6.47 -7.04 -14.84
N PRO A 835 -7.18 -7.43 -15.92
CA PRO A 835 -8.16 -6.54 -16.54
C PRO A 835 -9.29 -6.18 -15.59
N ARG A 836 -9.74 -7.13 -14.77
CA ARG A 836 -10.80 -6.91 -13.78
C ARG A 836 -10.39 -5.86 -12.75
N MET A 837 -9.19 -6.02 -12.21
CA MET A 837 -8.57 -5.08 -11.29
C MET A 837 -8.36 -3.69 -11.91
N LEU A 838 -7.91 -3.65 -13.17
CA LEU A 838 -7.68 -2.40 -13.91
C LEU A 838 -8.96 -1.58 -14.05
N PHE A 839 -10.06 -2.21 -14.49
CA PHE A 839 -11.34 -1.50 -14.66
C PHE A 839 -11.94 -1.06 -13.32
N ALA A 840 -11.86 -1.90 -12.27
CA ALA A 840 -12.31 -1.53 -10.93
C ALA A 840 -11.53 -0.34 -10.38
N CYS A 841 -10.20 -0.35 -10.50
CA CYS A 841 -9.32 0.73 -10.06
C CYS A 841 -9.55 2.02 -10.87
N LEU A 842 -9.81 1.89 -12.18
CA LEU A 842 -10.14 3.03 -13.04
C LEU A 842 -11.41 3.71 -12.52
N HIS A 843 -12.51 2.97 -12.36
CA HIS A 843 -13.78 3.51 -11.85
C HIS A 843 -13.65 4.15 -10.47
N PHE A 844 -12.92 3.50 -9.56
CA PHE A 844 -12.69 4.01 -8.22
C PHE A 844 -11.91 5.34 -8.25
N THR A 845 -10.74 5.35 -8.91
CA THR A 845 -9.81 6.49 -8.87
C THR A 845 -10.38 7.69 -9.63
N THR A 846 -11.04 7.48 -10.78
CA THR A 846 -11.62 8.59 -11.56
C THR A 846 -12.76 9.28 -10.83
N LEU A 847 -13.64 8.52 -10.16
CA LEU A 847 -14.77 9.11 -9.43
C LEU A 847 -14.32 9.77 -8.11
N LEU A 848 -13.30 9.21 -7.46
CA LEU A 848 -12.66 9.86 -6.32
C LEU A 848 -12.09 11.23 -6.71
N PHE A 849 -11.29 11.28 -7.77
CA PHE A 849 -10.60 12.51 -8.23
C PHE A 849 -11.56 13.56 -8.82
N LEU A 850 -12.71 13.14 -9.35
CA LEU A 850 -13.75 14.05 -9.83
C LEU A 850 -14.29 14.96 -8.71
N LEU A 851 -14.38 14.45 -7.48
CA LEU A 851 -15.00 15.17 -6.36
C LEU A 851 -13.98 15.72 -5.36
N THR A 852 -12.94 14.95 -5.03
CA THR A 852 -11.93 15.33 -4.03
C THR A 852 -10.92 16.35 -4.56
N VAL A 853 -10.61 16.27 -5.86
CA VAL A 853 -9.63 17.11 -6.56
C VAL A 853 -8.29 17.24 -5.79
N PRO A 854 -7.63 16.12 -5.45
CA PRO A 854 -6.40 16.17 -4.66
C PRO A 854 -5.24 16.65 -5.54
N ILE A 855 -4.22 17.21 -4.89
CA ILE A 855 -3.04 17.82 -5.55
C ILE A 855 -2.09 16.77 -6.16
N ILE A 856 -2.38 15.48 -5.94
CA ILE A 856 -1.57 14.37 -6.45
C ILE A 856 -1.80 14.21 -7.95
N ASN A 857 -0.72 13.95 -8.72
CA ASN A 857 -0.85 13.55 -10.12
C ASN A 857 -1.75 12.30 -10.28
N TRP A 858 -2.80 12.39 -11.08
CA TRP A 858 -3.77 11.30 -11.28
C TRP A 858 -3.10 9.99 -11.73
N GLY A 859 -2.09 10.04 -12.59
CA GLY A 859 -1.40 8.85 -13.10
C GLY A 859 -0.63 8.12 -11.99
N LEU A 860 0.00 8.87 -11.09
CA LEU A 860 0.66 8.30 -9.91
C LEU A 860 -0.36 7.71 -8.94
N ALA A 861 -1.43 8.44 -8.62
CA ALA A 861 -2.49 7.94 -7.75
C ALA A 861 -3.16 6.67 -8.30
N PHE A 862 -3.44 6.63 -9.61
CA PHE A 862 -3.97 5.44 -10.28
C PHE A 862 -3.02 4.25 -10.18
N LEU A 863 -1.72 4.46 -10.42
CA LEU A 863 -0.72 3.40 -10.32
C LEU A 863 -0.62 2.84 -8.90
N VAL A 864 -0.54 3.72 -7.89
CA VAL A 864 -0.41 3.31 -6.48
C VAL A 864 -1.68 2.59 -6.02
N ASN A 865 -2.86 3.10 -6.37
CA ASN A 865 -4.13 2.42 -6.09
C ASN A 865 -4.19 1.05 -6.77
N PHE A 866 -3.77 0.94 -8.03
CA PHE A 866 -3.74 -0.33 -8.76
C PHE A 866 -2.79 -1.35 -8.13
N LEU A 867 -1.62 -0.92 -7.67
CA LEU A 867 -0.68 -1.76 -6.92
C LEU A 867 -1.26 -2.19 -5.57
N TYR A 868 -2.03 -1.32 -4.91
CA TYR A 868 -2.70 -1.68 -3.66
C TYR A 868 -3.83 -2.70 -3.91
N PHE A 869 -4.65 -2.52 -4.95
CA PHE A 869 -5.60 -3.54 -5.41
C PHE A 869 -4.91 -4.89 -5.64
N TYR A 870 -3.73 -4.90 -6.29
CA TYR A 870 -2.95 -6.11 -6.53
C TYR A 870 -2.55 -6.80 -5.21
N CYS A 871 -2.09 -6.03 -4.23
CA CYS A 871 -1.73 -6.56 -2.91
C CYS A 871 -2.94 -7.19 -2.21
N ILE A 872 -4.11 -6.53 -2.21
CA ILE A 872 -5.32 -7.06 -1.58
C ILE A 872 -5.80 -8.34 -2.28
N TYR A 873 -5.80 -8.38 -3.60
CA TYR A 873 -6.13 -9.60 -4.37
C TYR A 873 -5.15 -10.76 -4.06
N GLY A 874 -3.86 -10.45 -3.89
CA GLY A 874 -2.83 -11.39 -3.47
C GLY A 874 -3.09 -11.95 -2.06
N LEU A 875 -3.38 -11.08 -1.09
CA LEU A 875 -3.73 -11.47 0.28
C LEU A 875 -5.00 -12.34 0.31
N ALA A 876 -6.03 -11.95 -0.42
CA ALA A 876 -7.26 -12.73 -0.57
C ALA A 876 -6.99 -14.14 -1.14
N SER A 877 -6.07 -14.24 -2.10
CA SER A 877 -5.64 -15.52 -2.67
C SER A 877 -4.93 -16.40 -1.63
N ILE A 878 -4.07 -15.83 -0.78
CA ILE A 878 -3.40 -16.55 0.31
C ILE A 878 -4.43 -17.06 1.32
N ILE A 879 -5.36 -16.21 1.74
CA ILE A 879 -6.41 -16.55 2.73
C ILE A 879 -7.27 -17.70 2.21
N SER A 880 -7.59 -17.70 0.92
CA SER A 880 -8.37 -18.78 0.28
C SER A 880 -7.69 -20.16 0.31
N MET A 881 -6.36 -20.21 0.51
CA MET A 881 -5.62 -21.46 0.64
C MET A 881 -5.58 -21.99 2.08
N VAL A 882 -5.72 -21.11 3.06
CA VAL A 882 -5.58 -21.42 4.50
C VAL A 882 -6.95 -21.67 5.15
N VAL A 883 -7.94 -20.85 4.81
CA VAL A 883 -9.28 -20.86 5.43
C VAL A 883 -10.24 -21.72 4.61
N ARG A 884 -11.30 -22.23 5.27
CA ARG A 884 -12.41 -22.92 4.59
C ARG A 884 -13.07 -22.00 3.57
N ARG A 885 -13.57 -22.58 2.46
CA ARG A 885 -14.15 -21.82 1.34
C ARG A 885 -15.33 -20.93 1.74
N GLU A 886 -16.15 -21.38 2.69
CA GLU A 886 -17.33 -20.68 3.18
C GLU A 886 -16.98 -19.41 3.97
N ASP A 887 -15.95 -19.47 4.81
CA ASP A 887 -15.53 -18.36 5.67
C ASP A 887 -14.50 -17.43 5.00
N ALA A 888 -13.79 -17.91 3.98
CA ALA A 888 -12.65 -17.21 3.37
C ALA A 888 -12.96 -15.76 2.93
N PRO A 889 -14.13 -15.42 2.33
CA PRO A 889 -14.44 -14.04 1.96
C PRO A 889 -14.50 -13.09 3.17
N LEU A 890 -15.07 -13.54 4.29
CA LEU A 890 -15.19 -12.75 5.52
C LEU A 890 -13.83 -12.50 6.16
N PHE A 891 -12.98 -13.53 6.22
CA PHE A 891 -11.60 -13.39 6.69
C PHE A 891 -10.77 -12.49 5.78
N ALA A 892 -10.97 -12.54 4.46
CA ALA A 892 -10.27 -11.67 3.52
C ALA A 892 -10.64 -10.19 3.68
N THR A 893 -11.92 -9.88 3.89
CA THR A 893 -12.35 -8.50 4.18
C THR A 893 -11.88 -8.01 5.53
N MET A 894 -11.81 -8.89 6.54
CA MET A 894 -11.30 -8.54 7.87
C MET A 894 -9.79 -8.25 7.83
N ILE A 895 -9.02 -9.11 7.15
CA ILE A 895 -7.57 -8.91 7.00
C ILE A 895 -7.25 -7.68 6.16
N SER A 896 -8.02 -7.40 5.10
CA SER A 896 -7.83 -6.16 4.32
C SER A 896 -8.10 -4.90 5.15
N LEU A 897 -9.08 -4.94 6.06
CA LEU A 897 -9.32 -3.86 7.02
C LEU A 897 -8.16 -3.69 7.99
N ILE A 898 -7.62 -4.79 8.55
CA ILE A 898 -6.46 -4.74 9.45
C ILE A 898 -5.24 -4.14 8.73
N VAL A 899 -4.95 -4.59 7.52
CA VAL A 899 -3.86 -4.06 6.68
C VAL A 899 -4.05 -2.57 6.39
N ALA A 900 -5.28 -2.13 6.13
CA ALA A 900 -5.60 -0.72 5.93
C ALA A 900 -5.40 0.12 7.21
N ILE A 901 -5.83 -0.38 8.38
CA ILE A 901 -5.61 0.29 9.69
C ILE A 901 -4.11 0.42 9.99
N LEU A 902 -3.31 -0.57 9.60
CA LEU A 902 -1.84 -0.52 9.67
C LEU A 902 -1.23 0.36 8.55
N SER A 903 -1.85 1.50 8.22
CA SER A 903 -1.33 2.50 7.29
C SER A 903 -0.43 3.55 7.97
N GLY A 904 -0.50 3.66 9.30
CA GLY A 904 0.22 4.69 10.05
C GLY A 904 -0.50 6.04 10.10
N ALA A 905 -1.78 6.10 9.70
CA ALA A 905 -2.62 7.29 9.88
C ALA A 905 -3.16 7.40 11.33
N ALA A 906 -3.60 6.28 11.91
CA ALA A 906 -4.07 6.21 13.30
C ALA A 906 -3.81 4.79 13.87
N PRO A 907 -2.82 4.60 14.77
CA PRO A 907 -1.90 5.61 15.33
C PRO A 907 -0.91 6.18 14.30
N PRO A 908 -0.42 7.42 14.48
CA PRO A 908 0.64 7.99 13.66
C PRO A 908 1.93 7.14 13.69
N LEU A 909 2.64 7.06 12.57
CA LEU A 909 3.87 6.28 12.46
C LEU A 909 4.97 6.79 13.42
N ALA A 910 4.96 8.08 13.77
CA ALA A 910 5.86 8.65 14.79
C ALA A 910 5.68 7.96 16.16
N GLN A 911 4.43 7.79 16.60
CA GLN A 911 4.12 7.11 17.86
C GLN A 911 4.48 5.61 17.80
N VAL A 912 4.31 4.98 16.64
CA VAL A 912 4.68 3.56 16.44
C VAL A 912 6.21 3.37 16.48
N LYS A 913 6.98 4.37 16.02
CA LYS A 913 8.45 4.37 16.14
C LYS A 913 8.88 4.41 17.61
N ASP A 914 8.18 5.19 18.44
CA ASP A 914 8.41 5.23 19.89
C ASP A 914 8.11 3.87 20.55
N TRP A 915 7.21 3.07 19.99
CA TRP A 915 6.93 1.71 20.46
C TRP A 915 7.92 0.65 19.96
N HIS A 916 8.91 1.02 19.13
CA HIS A 916 9.84 0.10 18.45
C HIS A 916 9.15 -1.01 17.61
N MET A 917 7.91 -0.77 17.16
CA MET A 917 7.11 -1.73 16.38
C MET A 917 6.95 -1.32 14.89
N GLU A 918 7.78 -0.40 14.40
CA GLU A 918 7.70 0.11 13.02
C GLU A 918 7.73 -1.00 11.96
N TRP A 919 8.47 -2.08 12.19
CA TRP A 919 8.56 -3.21 11.25
C TRP A 919 7.21 -3.81 10.88
N LEU A 920 6.23 -3.82 11.81
CA LEU A 920 4.90 -4.39 11.58
C LEU A 920 4.06 -3.49 10.65
N TRP A 921 4.15 -2.17 10.82
CA TRP A 921 3.49 -1.20 9.94
C TRP A 921 4.16 -1.18 8.56
N ARG A 922 5.49 -1.20 8.51
CA ARG A 922 6.24 -1.24 7.25
C ARG A 922 6.03 -2.52 6.45
N ALA A 923 5.57 -3.61 7.07
CA ALA A 923 5.15 -4.83 6.38
C ALA A 923 3.77 -4.68 5.70
N SER A 924 2.97 -3.69 6.10
CA SER A 924 1.66 -3.43 5.51
C SER A 924 1.78 -2.59 4.23
N PRO A 925 1.20 -3.01 3.09
CA PRO A 925 1.11 -2.18 1.89
C PRO A 925 0.30 -0.90 2.12
N GLY A 926 -0.52 -0.83 3.18
CA GLY A 926 -1.26 0.37 3.57
C GLY A 926 -0.34 1.52 3.98
N THR A 927 0.80 1.22 4.62
CA THR A 927 1.78 2.25 5.02
C THR A 927 2.47 2.86 3.79
N TRP A 928 2.83 2.03 2.81
CA TRP A 928 3.45 2.52 1.56
C TRP A 928 2.50 3.40 0.76
N LEU A 929 1.22 3.03 0.69
CA LEU A 929 0.17 3.86 0.08
C LEU A 929 0.04 5.21 0.80
N ALA A 930 -0.05 5.20 2.14
CA ALA A 930 -0.21 6.41 2.95
C ALA A 930 0.99 7.34 2.85
N GLU A 931 2.20 6.81 2.84
CA GLU A 931 3.43 7.60 2.75
C GLU A 931 3.57 8.31 1.40
N ILE A 932 3.20 7.65 0.28
CA ILE A 932 3.17 8.29 -1.04
C ILE A 932 2.12 9.39 -1.09
N TYR A 933 0.90 9.10 -0.62
CA TYR A 933 -0.18 10.09 -0.59
C TYR A 933 0.20 11.30 0.28
N PHE A 934 0.77 11.06 1.46
CA PHE A 934 1.26 12.11 2.35
C PHE A 934 2.34 12.97 1.68
N GLY A 935 3.39 12.35 1.13
CA GLY A 935 4.48 13.08 0.48
C GLY A 935 3.99 13.97 -0.67
N GLN A 936 3.11 13.45 -1.52
CA GLN A 936 2.57 14.18 -2.68
C GLN A 936 1.56 15.27 -2.31
N LEU A 937 0.85 15.14 -1.18
CA LEU A 937 -0.09 16.17 -0.70
C LEU A 937 0.59 17.27 0.12
N VAL A 938 1.72 16.98 0.76
CA VAL A 938 2.39 17.89 1.69
C VAL A 938 3.57 18.63 1.05
N SER A 939 4.42 17.94 0.27
CA SER A 939 5.63 18.52 -0.32
C SER A 939 5.41 19.81 -1.15
N PRO A 940 4.33 19.93 -1.96
CA PRO A 940 4.08 21.16 -2.74
C PRO A 940 3.93 22.43 -1.90
N PHE A 941 3.59 22.31 -0.61
CA PHE A 941 3.41 23.46 0.27
C PHE A 941 4.67 23.88 1.04
N GLY A 942 5.84 23.30 0.77
CA GLY A 942 7.08 23.60 1.50
C GLY A 942 7.51 25.07 1.47
N TYR A 943 7.13 25.83 0.43
CA TYR A 943 7.43 27.26 0.34
C TYR A 943 6.60 28.11 1.33
N LEU A 944 5.41 27.63 1.71
CA LEU A 944 4.47 28.35 2.58
C LEU A 944 4.50 27.82 4.02
N TYR A 945 4.51 26.50 4.18
CA TYR A 945 4.44 25.81 5.46
C TYR A 945 5.73 25.07 5.81
N ASN A 946 6.00 24.95 7.10
CA ASN A 946 7.03 24.08 7.64
C ASN A 946 6.58 22.61 7.54
N VAL A 947 6.91 21.98 6.40
CA VAL A 947 6.57 20.60 6.10
C VAL A 947 7.37 19.57 6.93
N GLU A 948 8.54 19.95 7.45
CA GLU A 948 9.33 19.05 8.31
C GLU A 948 8.62 18.75 9.62
N SER A 949 7.96 19.74 10.22
CA SER A 949 7.15 19.56 11.41
C SER A 949 6.01 18.55 11.19
N ALA A 950 5.41 18.56 10.00
CA ALA A 950 4.38 17.59 9.62
C ALA A 950 4.97 16.17 9.41
N ALA A 951 6.15 16.05 8.82
CA ALA A 951 6.85 14.77 8.66
C ALA A 951 7.25 14.18 10.02
N ARG A 952 7.76 15.01 10.94
CA ARG A 952 8.12 14.57 12.30
C ARG A 952 6.88 14.17 13.10
N GLY A 953 5.79 14.93 13.02
CA GLY A 953 4.54 14.64 13.74
C GLY A 953 3.80 13.41 13.23
N SER A 954 3.84 13.14 11.92
CA SER A 954 3.21 11.95 11.33
C SER A 954 4.13 10.72 11.34
N GLY A 955 5.45 10.92 11.24
CA GLY A 955 6.47 9.89 11.15
C GLY A 955 6.76 9.40 9.72
N PHE A 956 6.07 9.94 8.72
CA PHE A 956 6.25 9.62 7.29
C PHE A 956 7.44 10.37 6.68
N HIS A 957 8.08 9.78 5.67
CA HIS A 957 9.16 10.44 4.94
C HIS A 957 8.63 11.28 3.76
N LEU A 958 9.16 12.50 3.62
CA LEU A 958 8.89 13.38 2.47
C LEU A 958 9.86 13.15 1.30
N ASP A 959 11.00 12.48 1.54
CA ASP A 959 12.19 12.39 0.67
C ASP A 959 12.04 11.48 -0.59
N TRP A 960 10.84 11.30 -1.11
CA TRP A 960 10.62 10.43 -2.27
C TRP A 960 10.91 11.17 -3.59
N THR A 961 11.05 12.50 -3.52
CA THR A 961 11.47 13.39 -4.60
C THR A 961 12.72 14.16 -4.18
N ASN A 962 13.90 13.57 -4.43
CA ASN A 962 15.23 14.21 -4.53
C ASN A 962 15.56 15.35 -3.56
N ALA A 963 15.71 15.06 -2.27
CA ALA A 963 16.76 15.72 -1.49
C ALA A 963 17.89 14.69 -1.30
N PRO A 964 19.09 14.88 -1.87
CA PRO A 964 20.18 13.95 -1.64
C PRO A 964 20.53 13.98 -0.15
N LYS A 965 20.38 12.85 0.53
CA LYS A 965 20.98 12.65 1.86
C LYS A 965 22.48 12.66 1.67
N TYR A 966 23.10 13.80 1.89
CA TYR A 966 24.55 13.90 1.96
C TYR A 966 25.01 13.72 3.40
N VAL A 967 26.23 13.22 3.56
CA VAL A 967 26.97 13.14 4.81
C VAL A 967 28.02 14.23 4.74
N THR A 968 28.01 15.15 5.69
CA THR A 968 29.07 16.14 5.88
C THR A 968 30.15 15.59 6.80
N PHE A 969 31.38 16.00 6.56
CA PHE A 969 32.52 15.65 7.38
C PHE A 969 33.57 16.76 7.34
N TYR A 970 34.40 16.79 8.37
CA TYR A 970 35.48 17.76 8.48
C TYR A 970 36.75 17.12 9.03
N HIS A 971 37.89 17.71 8.70
CA HIS A 971 39.21 17.31 9.18
C HIS A 971 39.97 18.55 9.65
N ILE A 972 40.48 18.51 10.89
CA ILE A 972 41.33 19.56 11.45
C ILE A 972 42.76 19.05 11.50
N THR A 973 43.71 19.76 10.88
CA THR A 973 45.13 19.41 10.90
C THR A 973 45.79 19.82 12.23
N ASP A 974 47.00 19.31 12.51
CA ASP A 974 47.79 19.70 13.69
C ASP A 974 48.15 21.20 13.69
N GLU A 975 48.18 21.82 12.51
CA GLU A 975 48.36 23.26 12.31
C GLU A 975 47.07 24.07 12.53
N ALA A 976 45.99 23.42 12.98
CA ALA A 976 44.65 23.97 13.13
C ALA A 976 44.09 24.54 11.81
N GLU A 977 44.31 23.85 10.69
CA GLU A 977 43.59 24.14 9.44
C GLU A 977 42.33 23.28 9.36
N LEU A 978 41.19 23.89 9.05
CA LEU A 978 39.95 23.15 8.83
C LEU A 978 39.77 22.82 7.35
N TRP A 979 39.46 21.56 7.09
CA TRP A 979 38.98 21.06 5.82
C TRP A 979 37.55 20.54 5.99
N PHE A 980 36.66 20.88 5.07
CA PHE A 980 35.24 20.49 5.10
C PHE A 980 34.86 19.80 3.79
N GLY A 981 34.07 18.73 3.88
CA GLY A 981 33.62 17.97 2.72
C GLY A 981 32.21 17.43 2.90
N GLN A 982 31.56 17.13 1.77
CA GLN A 982 30.18 16.68 1.70
C GLN A 982 30.07 15.58 0.65
N SER A 983 29.42 14.46 0.98
CA SER A 983 29.22 13.37 0.01
C SER A 983 27.82 12.80 0.05
N SER A 984 27.27 12.46 -1.12
CA SER A 984 25.94 11.82 -1.25
C SER A 984 25.91 10.34 -0.84
N LYS A 985 27.07 9.73 -0.56
CA LYS A 985 27.16 8.35 -0.11
C LYS A 985 26.96 8.22 1.40
N ASN A 986 26.48 7.05 1.84
CA ASN A 986 26.39 6.75 3.26
C ASN A 986 27.80 6.71 3.90
N LYS A 987 27.95 7.17 5.15
CA LYS A 987 29.22 7.19 5.90
C LYS A 987 29.95 5.83 5.91
N ARG A 988 29.20 4.71 5.82
CA ARG A 988 29.77 3.35 5.79
C ARG A 988 30.30 2.91 4.42
N GLU A 989 29.94 3.62 3.36
CA GLU A 989 30.27 3.28 1.96
C GLU A 989 31.33 4.21 1.37
N LEU A 990 31.74 5.25 2.11
CA LEU A 990 32.74 6.22 1.71
C LEU A 990 34.15 5.61 1.83
N THR A 991 34.91 5.62 0.75
CA THR A 991 36.33 5.23 0.79
C THR A 991 37.21 6.37 1.31
N LEU A 992 38.41 6.07 1.81
CA LEU A 992 39.34 7.11 2.29
C LEU A 992 39.82 8.06 1.18
N ASP A 993 39.93 7.56 -0.05
CA ASP A 993 40.32 8.38 -1.20
C ASP A 993 39.18 9.34 -1.57
N GLU A 994 37.94 8.86 -1.62
CA GLU A 994 36.76 9.72 -1.84
C GLU A 994 36.55 10.72 -0.70
N TYR A 995 36.83 10.33 0.55
CA TYR A 995 36.83 11.26 1.69
C TYR A 995 37.85 12.38 1.48
N ARG A 996 39.04 12.07 0.97
CA ARG A 996 40.11 13.04 0.75
C ARG A 996 39.82 13.98 -0.42
N ASP A 997 39.25 13.45 -1.49
CA ASP A 997 38.94 14.20 -2.71
C ASP A 997 37.83 15.24 -2.50
N GLU A 998 36.89 14.97 -1.60
CA GLU A 998 35.76 15.85 -1.27
C GLU A 998 36.08 16.90 -0.19
N LEU A 999 37.29 16.89 0.39
CA LEU A 999 37.71 17.87 1.40
C LEU A 999 38.21 19.18 0.75
N GLU A 1000 37.57 20.28 1.10
CA GLU A 1000 37.98 21.63 0.72
C GLU A 1000 38.49 22.42 1.94
N ARG A 1001 39.57 23.19 1.76
CA ARG A 1001 40.13 24.03 2.82
C ARG A 1001 39.20 25.20 3.14
N VAL A 1002 38.82 25.32 4.40
CA VAL A 1002 38.01 26.43 4.90
C VAL A 1002 38.92 27.59 5.32
N PRO A 1003 38.61 28.84 4.94
CA PRO A 1003 39.35 30.01 5.41
C PRO A 1003 39.25 30.18 6.93
N ASP A 1004 40.37 30.49 7.60
CA ASP A 1004 40.42 30.73 9.05
C ASP A 1004 39.43 31.81 9.53
N GLU A 1005 39.08 32.76 8.65
CA GLU A 1005 38.22 33.89 8.99
C GLU A 1005 36.78 33.48 9.28
N GLU A 1006 36.34 32.35 8.72
CA GLU A 1006 35.00 31.81 8.88
C GLU A 1006 34.83 31.02 10.18
N ILE A 1007 35.91 30.72 10.90
CA ILE A 1007 35.89 29.80 12.05
C ILE A 1007 36.54 30.42 13.29
N TYR A 1008 37.72 31.03 13.13
CA TYR A 1008 38.53 31.48 14.25
C TYR A 1008 38.46 33.01 14.37
N PRO A 1009 38.01 33.57 15.51
CA PRO A 1009 37.93 35.01 15.68
C PRO A 1009 39.32 35.65 15.79
N LYS A 1010 39.45 36.91 15.35
CA LYS A 1010 40.64 37.74 15.60
C LYS A 1010 40.71 38.14 17.07
N ILE A 1011 41.93 38.25 17.60
CA ILE A 1011 42.16 38.73 18.96
C ILE A 1011 41.78 40.22 19.02
N PRO A 1012 40.88 40.65 19.93
CA PRO A 1012 40.58 42.06 20.15
C PRO A 1012 41.83 42.82 20.61
N THR A 1013 42.06 44.03 20.09
CA THR A 1013 43.26 44.83 20.41
C THR A 1013 43.20 45.55 21.76
N ASP A 1014 42.03 45.56 22.37
CA ASP A 1014 41.63 46.32 23.56
C ASP A 1014 41.55 45.46 24.84
N ILE A 1015 41.73 44.14 24.73
CA ILE A 1015 41.56 43.19 25.85
C ILE A 1015 42.80 42.29 25.95
N GLU A 1016 43.46 42.28 27.12
CA GLU A 1016 44.50 41.31 27.43
C GLU A 1016 43.87 39.93 27.73
N LEU A 1017 44.14 38.95 26.86
CA LEU A 1017 43.69 37.56 27.00
C LEU A 1017 44.78 36.70 27.67
N THR A 1018 44.35 35.74 28.48
CA THR A 1018 45.22 34.75 29.11
C THR A 1018 45.57 33.67 28.07
N ILE A 1019 46.88 33.49 27.80
CA ILE A 1019 47.36 32.47 26.85
C ILE A 1019 47.70 31.18 27.61
N ALA A 1020 47.11 30.06 27.17
CA ALA A 1020 47.35 28.77 27.80
C ALA A 1020 48.82 28.29 27.61
N PRO A 1021 49.47 27.75 28.67
CA PRO A 1021 50.81 27.17 28.56
C PRO A 1021 50.83 25.93 27.66
N GLU A 1022 51.92 25.71 26.92
CA GLU A 1022 52.05 24.56 25.99
C GLU A 1022 52.15 23.20 26.70
N ASN A 1023 52.66 23.15 27.94
CA ASN A 1023 52.73 21.94 28.76
C ASN A 1023 51.99 22.19 30.08
N ILE A 1024 50.84 21.53 30.25
CA ILE A 1024 50.04 21.55 31.47
C ILE A 1024 50.15 20.15 32.11
N ASP A 1025 50.53 20.08 33.38
CA ASP A 1025 50.83 18.82 34.10
C ASP A 1025 49.58 17.97 34.42
N CYS A 1026 48.38 18.45 34.08
CA CYS A 1026 47.10 17.77 34.30
C CYS A 1026 46.32 17.60 32.98
N PRO A 1027 45.40 16.62 32.89
CA PRO A 1027 44.56 16.45 31.70
C PRO A 1027 43.70 17.69 31.46
N VAL A 1028 43.66 18.15 30.21
CA VAL A 1028 42.94 19.37 29.79
C VAL A 1028 41.90 19.05 28.74
N TYR A 1029 40.75 19.71 28.86
CA TYR A 1029 39.68 19.70 27.87
C TYR A 1029 39.88 20.86 26.89
N ILE A 1030 40.08 20.54 25.61
CA ILE A 1030 40.27 21.53 24.56
C ILE A 1030 38.94 21.76 23.87
N LYS A 1031 38.29 22.88 24.18
CA LYS A 1031 37.03 23.29 23.55
C LYS A 1031 37.32 24.03 22.24
N ARG A 1032 36.85 23.46 21.13
CA ARG A 1032 37.01 23.99 19.77
C ARG A 1032 35.70 24.61 19.27
N PRO A 1033 35.73 25.48 18.25
CA PRO A 1033 34.53 26.01 17.61
C PRO A 1033 33.54 24.91 17.21
N GLY A 1034 32.24 25.14 17.42
CA GLY A 1034 31.19 24.19 17.09
C GLY A 1034 30.97 24.07 15.58
N LEU A 1035 31.60 23.08 14.94
CA LEU A 1035 31.53 22.88 13.48
C LEU A 1035 30.26 22.17 12.99
N ASN A 1036 29.43 21.67 13.90
CA ASN A 1036 28.21 20.93 13.56
C ASN A 1036 27.19 21.77 12.79
N CYS A 1037 27.22 23.10 12.95
CA CYS A 1037 26.36 24.06 12.24
C CYS A 1037 27.09 24.81 11.12
N TYR A 1038 28.36 24.49 10.83
CA TYR A 1038 29.15 25.23 9.84
C TYR A 1038 28.53 25.21 8.44
N GLU A 1039 27.93 24.10 8.01
CA GLU A 1039 27.25 24.01 6.71
C GLU A 1039 26.14 25.07 6.57
N THR A 1040 25.26 25.16 7.55
CA THR A 1040 24.12 26.09 7.55
C THR A 1040 24.56 27.54 7.73
N MET A 1041 25.71 27.74 8.39
CA MET A 1041 26.20 29.05 8.82
C MET A 1041 27.41 29.54 8.00
N LYS A 1042 27.73 28.86 6.89
CA LYS A 1042 28.87 29.20 6.03
C LYS A 1042 28.76 30.64 5.53
N GLY A 1043 29.85 31.40 5.67
CA GLY A 1043 29.89 32.83 5.30
C GLY A 1043 29.26 33.79 6.31
N THR A 1044 28.69 33.30 7.43
CA THR A 1044 28.21 34.15 8.53
C THR A 1044 29.29 34.30 9.62
N PRO A 1045 29.31 35.40 10.38
CA PRO A 1045 30.25 35.56 11.50
C PRO A 1045 29.87 34.72 12.74
N PHE A 1046 28.93 33.80 12.62
CA PHE A 1046 28.33 33.11 13.74
C PHE A 1046 29.30 32.24 14.53
N VAL A 1047 29.99 31.32 13.85
CA VAL A 1047 30.98 30.40 14.46
C VAL A 1047 32.13 31.16 15.13
N PRO A 1048 32.79 32.15 14.49
CA PRO A 1048 33.88 32.88 15.13
C PRO A 1048 33.39 33.77 16.27
N LYS A 1049 32.19 34.34 16.17
CA LYS A 1049 31.60 35.16 17.24
C LYS A 1049 31.28 34.34 18.48
N ALA A 1050 30.70 33.15 18.33
CA ALA A 1050 30.37 32.29 19.47
C ALA A 1050 31.61 31.95 20.32
N VAL A 1051 32.73 31.61 19.68
CA VAL A 1051 33.98 31.32 20.38
C VAL A 1051 34.58 32.55 21.02
N LEU A 1052 34.47 33.71 20.38
CA LEU A 1052 34.94 34.97 20.95
C LEU A 1052 34.14 35.35 22.20
N ASP A 1053 32.81 35.31 22.11
CA ASP A 1053 31.91 35.67 23.21
C ASP A 1053 32.14 34.75 24.41
N GLU A 1054 32.26 33.44 24.21
CA GLU A 1054 32.57 32.49 25.27
C GLU A 1054 33.97 32.73 25.88
N THR A 1055 34.99 33.00 25.07
CA THR A 1055 36.34 33.29 25.57
C THR A 1055 36.34 34.54 26.46
N LEU A 1056 35.63 35.60 26.04
CA LEU A 1056 35.53 36.85 26.82
C LEU A 1056 34.81 36.65 28.16
N ILE A 1057 33.78 35.80 28.18
CA ILE A 1057 33.06 35.46 29.41
C ILE A 1057 33.93 34.66 30.35
N LEU A 1058 34.64 33.65 29.85
CA LEU A 1058 35.57 32.86 30.66
C LEU A 1058 36.72 33.70 31.23
N GLU A 1059 37.27 34.65 30.48
CA GLU A 1059 38.25 35.61 31.00
C GLU A 1059 37.67 36.49 32.12
N LYS A 1060 36.39 36.88 32.00
CA LYS A 1060 35.71 37.67 33.03
C LYS A 1060 35.49 36.85 34.31
N ILE A 1061 35.08 35.59 34.17
CA ILE A 1061 34.85 34.63 35.27
C ILE A 1061 36.17 34.24 35.95
N PHE A 1062 37.22 34.02 35.16
CA PHE A 1062 38.53 33.60 35.65
C PHE A 1062 39.16 34.61 36.62
N LYS A 1063 38.93 35.91 36.42
CA LYS A 1063 39.44 36.97 37.30
C LYS A 1063 38.90 36.90 38.74
N THR A 1064 37.79 36.22 38.97
CA THR A 1064 37.09 36.16 40.27
C THR A 1064 36.96 34.75 40.86
N GLN A 1065 37.58 33.73 40.23
CA GLN A 1065 37.63 32.29 40.58
C GLN A 1065 36.58 31.75 41.58
N HIS A 1066 35.74 30.81 41.14
CA HIS A 1066 34.76 30.10 41.97
C HIS A 1066 34.99 28.58 41.96
N LEU A 1067 34.79 27.91 43.10
CA LEU A 1067 35.10 26.48 43.28
C LEU A 1067 34.25 25.55 42.40
N ASN A 1068 33.00 25.93 42.12
CA ASN A 1068 32.02 25.14 41.35
C ASN A 1068 31.90 25.55 39.88
N ILE A 1069 32.90 26.27 39.35
CA ILE A 1069 33.00 26.62 37.93
C ILE A 1069 34.30 26.03 37.38
N VAL A 1070 34.28 25.55 36.14
CA VAL A 1070 35.44 24.96 35.47
C VAL A 1070 36.66 25.88 35.55
N GLU A 1071 37.80 25.29 35.87
CA GLU A 1071 39.06 26.00 35.85
C GLU A 1071 39.51 26.27 34.40
N TYR A 1072 39.69 27.55 34.07
CA TYR A 1072 40.13 28.03 32.76
C TYR A 1072 41.64 28.29 32.76
N TYR A 1073 42.38 27.63 31.86
CA TYR A 1073 43.84 27.78 31.74
C TYR A 1073 44.27 28.82 30.72
N GLY A 1074 43.33 29.40 29.96
CA GLY A 1074 43.61 30.34 28.88
C GLY A 1074 43.12 29.84 27.53
N CYS A 1075 43.25 30.69 26.51
CA CYS A 1075 42.99 30.35 25.13
C CYS A 1075 44.30 30.03 24.40
N GLN A 1076 44.23 29.20 23.36
CA GLN A 1076 45.34 29.03 22.42
C GLN A 1076 45.14 29.94 21.23
N THR A 1077 46.24 30.55 20.79
CA THR A 1077 46.25 31.43 19.64
C THR A 1077 47.21 30.90 18.58
N LYS A 1078 46.75 30.88 17.33
CA LYS A 1078 47.59 30.62 16.15
C LYS A 1078 47.24 31.64 15.08
N ARG A 1079 48.25 32.13 14.36
CA ARG A 1079 48.06 33.09 13.24
C ARG A 1079 47.27 34.36 13.67
N GLY A 1080 47.43 34.81 14.92
CA GLY A 1080 46.73 35.99 15.46
C GLY A 1080 45.22 35.80 15.72
N ARG A 1081 44.75 34.55 15.73
CA ARG A 1081 43.34 34.18 15.95
C ARG A 1081 43.23 33.17 17.09
N ILE A 1082 42.07 33.16 17.75
CA ILE A 1082 41.77 32.24 18.86
C ILE A 1082 41.31 30.91 18.26
N THR A 1083 42.07 29.84 18.49
CA THR A 1083 41.77 28.52 17.90
C THR A 1083 40.96 27.61 18.82
N CYS A 1084 41.18 27.70 20.13
CA CYS A 1084 40.47 26.92 21.14
C CYS A 1084 40.61 27.52 22.54
N ILE A 1085 39.74 27.06 23.42
CA ILE A 1085 39.69 27.38 24.85
C ILE A 1085 40.21 26.15 25.61
N VAL A 1086 41.12 26.37 26.56
CA VAL A 1086 41.73 25.28 27.36
C VAL A 1086 41.13 25.29 28.75
N LEU A 1087 40.45 24.22 29.10
CA LEU A 1087 39.75 24.02 30.37
C LEU A 1087 40.34 22.82 31.10
N LYS A 1088 40.18 22.75 32.43
CA LYS A 1088 40.49 21.53 33.18
C LYS A 1088 39.56 20.40 32.76
N GLN A 1089 40.12 19.22 32.52
CA GLN A 1089 39.34 18.03 32.21
C GLN A 1089 38.83 17.35 33.48
N TYR A 1090 37.56 16.94 33.46
CA TYR A 1090 36.95 16.13 34.49
C TYR A 1090 36.47 14.80 33.90
N ASP A 1091 36.37 13.77 34.73
CA ASP A 1091 36.19 12.39 34.26
C ASP A 1091 34.77 12.08 33.75
N TYR A 1092 33.73 12.67 34.36
CA TYR A 1092 32.33 12.32 34.07
C TYR A 1092 31.39 13.53 34.15
N THR A 1093 30.65 13.79 33.07
CA THR A 1093 29.47 14.69 33.14
C THR A 1093 28.42 14.09 34.06
N LEU A 1094 27.50 14.89 34.60
CA LEU A 1094 26.43 14.43 35.47
C LEU A 1094 25.57 13.37 34.76
N SER A 1095 25.27 13.58 33.48
CA SER A 1095 24.60 12.63 32.59
C SER A 1095 25.28 11.25 32.55
N GLN A 1096 26.62 11.23 32.42
CA GLN A 1096 27.41 9.99 32.46
C GLN A 1096 27.50 9.41 33.87
N TYR A 1097 27.59 10.28 34.88
CA TYR A 1097 27.73 9.90 36.28
C TYR A 1097 26.47 9.18 36.79
N ILE A 1098 25.26 9.55 36.31
CA ILE A 1098 23.99 8.88 36.63
C ILE A 1098 24.04 7.37 36.34
N HIS A 1099 24.78 6.96 35.31
CA HIS A 1099 24.91 5.56 34.94
C HIS A 1099 25.96 4.80 35.75
N GLN A 1100 26.70 5.48 36.62
CA GLN A 1100 27.67 4.86 37.51
C GLN A 1100 27.04 4.41 38.82
N PRO A 1101 27.53 3.30 39.42
CA PRO A 1101 27.06 2.84 40.71
C PRO A 1101 27.29 3.87 41.84
N ALA A 1102 28.29 4.75 41.70
CA ALA A 1102 28.60 5.80 42.67
C ALA A 1102 27.52 6.89 42.80
N PHE A 1103 26.65 7.06 41.79
CA PHE A 1103 25.56 8.04 41.81
C PHE A 1103 24.56 7.82 42.95
N GLN A 1104 24.36 6.57 43.39
CA GLN A 1104 23.44 6.23 44.48
C GLN A 1104 23.82 6.86 45.83
N HIS A 1105 25.07 7.30 45.98
CA HIS A 1105 25.63 7.88 47.20
C HIS A 1105 25.88 9.39 47.09
N LEU A 1106 25.40 10.05 46.03
CA LEU A 1106 25.54 11.49 45.87
C LEU A 1106 24.68 12.25 46.89
N ASP A 1107 25.29 13.15 47.66
CA ASP A 1107 24.59 14.03 48.58
C ASP A 1107 23.87 15.15 47.81
N LYS A 1108 22.57 14.95 47.58
CA LYS A 1108 21.74 15.85 46.78
C LYS A 1108 21.64 17.26 47.35
N ALA A 1109 21.63 17.40 48.67
CA ALA A 1109 21.49 18.71 49.31
C ALA A 1109 22.75 19.53 49.09
N ARG A 1110 23.91 18.93 49.37
CA ARG A 1110 25.21 19.54 49.13
C ARG A 1110 25.48 19.81 47.64
N PHE A 1111 24.92 18.98 46.76
CA PHE A 1111 24.98 19.16 45.31
C PHE A 1111 24.19 20.40 44.85
N LEU A 1112 22.93 20.55 45.29
CA LEU A 1112 22.12 21.72 44.92
C LEU A 1112 22.68 23.02 45.51
N GLU A 1113 23.17 23.01 46.75
CA GLU A 1113 23.84 24.16 47.36
C GLU A 1113 25.05 24.63 46.54
N ALA A 1114 25.80 23.70 45.95
CA ALA A 1114 26.93 24.01 45.08
C ALA A 1114 26.48 24.62 43.73
N LEU A 1115 25.31 24.22 43.21
CA LEU A 1115 24.75 24.76 41.97
C LEU A 1115 24.27 26.18 42.18
N ASP A 1116 23.49 26.39 43.24
CA ASP A 1116 22.99 27.69 43.65
C ASP A 1116 24.14 28.67 43.88
N SER A 1117 25.22 28.22 44.53
CA SER A 1117 26.43 29.03 44.73
C SER A 1117 27.07 29.43 43.40
N ALA A 1118 27.19 28.51 42.45
CA ALA A 1118 27.78 28.77 41.13
C ALA A 1118 26.92 29.75 40.31
N VAL A 1119 25.61 29.53 40.27
CA VAL A 1119 24.64 30.39 39.57
C VAL A 1119 24.60 31.78 40.18
N ALA A 1120 24.50 31.87 41.52
CA ALA A 1120 24.51 33.16 42.22
C ALA A 1120 25.80 33.95 41.97
N PHE A 1121 26.94 33.27 41.85
CA PHE A 1121 28.20 33.89 41.47
C PHE A 1121 28.16 34.46 40.04
N ILE A 1122 27.65 33.69 39.06
CA ILE A 1122 27.47 34.17 37.67
C ILE A 1122 26.58 35.43 37.65
N HIS A 1123 25.48 35.40 38.41
CA HIS A 1123 24.58 36.54 38.53
C HIS A 1123 25.23 37.77 39.17
N SER A 1124 26.11 37.58 40.15
CA SER A 1124 26.87 38.68 40.76
C SER A 1124 27.76 39.44 39.78
N LEU A 1125 28.14 38.80 38.66
CA LEU A 1125 28.92 39.39 37.57
C LEU A 1125 28.05 40.09 36.50
N GLY A 1126 26.72 40.12 36.69
CA GLY A 1126 25.76 40.66 35.73
C GLY A 1126 25.54 39.78 34.50
N LEU A 1127 25.78 38.48 34.63
CA LEU A 1127 25.65 37.47 33.56
C LEU A 1127 24.51 36.50 33.92
N ALA A 1128 23.92 35.83 32.92
CA ALA A 1128 23.12 34.62 33.11
C ALA A 1128 23.62 33.51 32.17
N HIS A 1129 23.57 32.26 32.63
CA HIS A 1129 24.15 31.09 31.96
C HIS A 1129 23.20 30.45 30.95
N ASN A 1130 21.92 30.37 31.29
CA ASN A 1130 20.81 29.98 30.43
C ASN A 1130 20.91 28.62 29.72
N ASP A 1131 21.76 27.70 30.18
CA ASP A 1131 21.79 26.29 29.71
C ASP A 1131 22.43 25.38 30.77
N THR A 1132 21.85 25.39 31.96
CA THR A 1132 22.30 24.56 33.08
C THR A 1132 21.60 23.20 33.01
N ASN A 1133 22.29 22.21 32.44
CA ASN A 1133 21.75 20.86 32.24
C ASN A 1133 22.77 19.78 32.64
N PRO A 1134 22.36 18.49 32.78
CA PRO A 1134 23.25 17.42 33.21
C PRO A 1134 24.45 17.11 32.29
N ASP A 1135 24.41 17.52 31.02
CA ASP A 1135 25.55 17.36 30.10
C ASP A 1135 26.57 18.49 30.27
N ASN A 1136 26.14 19.68 30.71
CA ASN A 1136 26.98 20.86 30.98
C ASN A 1136 27.51 20.94 32.43
N ILE A 1137 27.17 19.96 33.26
CA ILE A 1137 27.65 19.82 34.64
C ILE A 1137 28.56 18.59 34.74
N THR A 1138 29.70 18.71 35.41
CA THR A 1138 30.56 17.56 35.81
C THR A 1138 30.66 17.42 37.30
N ILE A 1139 31.17 16.27 37.74
CA ILE A 1139 31.54 16.02 39.13
C ILE A 1139 33.04 16.27 39.31
N GLY A 1140 33.40 17.11 40.27
CA GLY A 1140 34.77 17.36 40.73
C GLY A 1140 35.31 16.23 41.61
N GLU A 1141 36.62 16.25 41.87
CA GLU A 1141 37.32 15.24 42.68
C GLU A 1141 36.79 15.13 44.12
N ASP A 1142 36.17 16.20 44.64
CA ASP A 1142 35.55 16.29 45.96
C ASP A 1142 34.07 15.87 45.99
N GLY A 1143 33.53 15.41 44.85
CA GLY A 1143 32.15 14.99 44.68
C GLY A 1143 31.15 16.14 44.53
N LEU A 1144 31.62 17.39 44.45
CA LEU A 1144 30.79 18.55 44.15
C LEU A 1144 30.66 18.77 42.65
N LEU A 1145 29.63 19.51 42.24
CA LEU A 1145 29.46 19.84 40.83
C LEU A 1145 30.38 20.97 40.39
N VAL A 1146 30.67 20.96 39.09
CA VAL A 1146 31.39 22.01 38.38
C VAL A 1146 30.67 22.28 37.05
N LEU A 1147 30.36 23.55 36.77
CA LEU A 1147 29.80 23.97 35.48
C LEU A 1147 30.89 24.06 34.40
N LEU A 1148 30.66 23.48 33.21
CA LEU A 1148 31.70 23.20 32.20
C LEU A 1148 31.53 23.90 30.84
N ASP A 1149 30.38 24.50 30.52
CA ASP A 1149 30.11 25.09 29.20
C ASP A 1149 29.46 26.46 29.33
N PHE A 1150 30.15 27.53 28.91
CA PHE A 1150 29.67 28.91 29.05
C PHE A 1150 29.25 29.54 27.72
N GLY A 1151 29.02 28.73 26.67
CA GLY A 1151 28.65 29.21 25.34
C GLY A 1151 27.26 29.86 25.28
N SER A 1152 26.37 29.51 26.22
CA SER A 1152 25.04 30.11 26.41
C SER A 1152 25.04 31.27 27.41
N CYS A 1153 26.18 31.53 28.06
CA CYS A 1153 26.27 32.60 29.03
C CYS A 1153 26.31 33.95 28.31
N ALA A 1154 25.61 34.96 28.82
CA ALA A 1154 25.68 36.32 28.29
C ALA A 1154 25.27 37.36 29.35
N PRO A 1155 25.64 38.64 29.19
CA PRO A 1155 25.15 39.72 30.05
C PRO A 1155 23.63 39.85 29.98
N TYR A 1156 23.01 40.30 31.08
CA TYR A 1156 21.55 40.44 31.13
C TYR A 1156 20.98 41.27 29.95
N GLY A 1157 19.92 40.75 29.33
CA GLY A 1157 19.24 41.37 28.19
C GLY A 1157 19.90 41.14 26.83
N HIS A 1158 21.08 40.49 26.76
CA HIS A 1158 21.67 40.12 25.47
C HIS A 1158 20.91 38.98 24.80
N LYS A 1159 20.82 39.01 23.47
CA LYS A 1159 20.17 37.93 22.71
C LYS A 1159 20.91 36.62 22.87
N LEU A 1160 20.18 35.57 23.21
CA LEU A 1160 20.68 34.21 23.28
C LEU A 1160 20.18 33.39 22.11
N GLN A 1161 20.96 32.39 21.74
CA GLN A 1161 20.47 31.29 20.94
C GLN A 1161 20.04 30.17 21.88
N SER A 1162 18.73 30.01 22.05
CA SER A 1162 18.17 28.99 22.93
C SER A 1162 18.60 27.59 22.46
N LEU A 1163 19.32 26.86 23.31
CA LEU A 1163 19.52 25.41 23.21
C LEU A 1163 18.56 24.78 24.22
N VAL A 1164 17.38 24.37 23.76
CA VAL A 1164 16.42 23.69 24.63
C VAL A 1164 16.93 22.28 24.92
N THR A 1165 17.21 21.96 26.18
CA THR A 1165 17.51 20.59 26.60
C THR A 1165 16.21 19.83 26.90
N ARG A 1166 15.97 18.74 26.16
CA ARG A 1166 14.70 17.99 26.17
C ARG A 1166 14.41 17.43 27.58
N GLY A 1167 13.29 17.82 28.18
CA GLY A 1167 12.86 17.35 29.52
C GLY A 1167 13.30 18.23 30.70
N TRP A 1168 14.00 19.34 30.43
CA TRP A 1168 14.26 20.45 31.35
C TRP A 1168 13.50 21.68 30.84
N TYR A 1169 13.16 22.63 31.73
CA TYR A 1169 12.23 23.77 31.51
C TYR A 1169 12.07 24.24 30.04
N GLU A 1170 10.89 24.05 29.44
CA GLU A 1170 10.67 24.18 27.98
C GLU A 1170 10.23 25.59 27.50
N LYS A 1171 10.45 26.64 28.30
CA LYS A 1171 10.03 28.00 27.91
C LYS A 1171 11.13 28.67 27.08
N LEU A 1172 10.78 29.07 25.85
CA LEU A 1172 11.69 29.78 24.95
C LEU A 1172 11.91 31.22 25.44
N PHE A 1173 13.16 31.55 25.75
CA PHE A 1173 13.61 32.92 25.96
C PHE A 1173 14.63 33.27 24.87
N PHE A 1174 14.56 34.50 24.38
CA PHE A 1174 15.45 35.01 23.34
C PHE A 1174 16.54 35.93 23.90
N THR A 1175 16.53 36.15 25.22
CA THR A 1175 17.37 37.08 25.96
C THR A 1175 17.95 36.40 27.20
N SER A 1176 19.17 36.79 27.59
CA SER A 1176 19.84 36.32 28.80
C SER A 1176 19.17 36.93 30.02
N GLU A 1177 18.49 36.09 30.81
CA GLU A 1177 17.69 36.52 31.95
C GLU A 1177 18.01 35.68 33.18
N LYS A 1178 18.03 36.32 34.35
CA LYS A 1178 18.30 35.66 35.62
C LYS A 1178 17.33 34.52 35.92
N GLU A 1179 16.06 34.72 35.56
CA GLU A 1179 14.96 33.78 35.83
C GLU A 1179 15.24 32.39 35.28
N HIS A 1180 15.95 32.26 34.16
CA HIS A 1180 16.21 30.96 33.56
C HIS A 1180 17.15 30.11 34.41
N ASP A 1181 18.20 30.71 34.95
CA ASP A 1181 19.12 29.98 35.83
C ASP A 1181 18.45 29.63 37.16
N ASP A 1182 17.62 30.54 37.69
CA ASP A 1182 16.82 30.31 38.90
C ASP A 1182 15.83 29.13 38.70
N PHE A 1183 15.25 28.99 37.51
CA PHE A 1183 14.41 27.84 37.15
C PHE A 1183 15.18 26.54 36.91
N ALA A 1184 16.44 26.62 36.48
CA ALA A 1184 17.27 25.44 36.28
C ALA A 1184 17.81 24.88 37.61
N THR A 1185 17.88 25.72 38.65
CA THR A 1185 18.21 25.31 40.03
C THR A 1185 17.02 24.69 40.78
N ASP A 1186 15.79 25.16 40.53
CA ASP A 1186 14.53 24.64 41.09
C ASP A 1186 14.17 23.23 40.55
#